data_AF-A0A917MV00-F1
#
_entry.id   AF-A0A917MV00-F1
#
_cell.length_a   1.000
_cell.length_b   1.000
_cell.length_c   1.000
_cell.angle_alpha   90.00
_cell.angle_beta   90.00
_cell.angle_gamma   90.00
#
_symmetry.space_group_name_H-M   'P 1'
#
loop_
_entity.id
_entity.type
_entity.pdbx_description
1 polymer ?
#
loop_
_entity_poly.entity_id
_entity_poly.type
_entity_poly.pdbx_seq_one_letter_code
_entity_poly.pdbx_strand_id
1 'polypeptide(L)'
;MKKQLLLLSAALLLSTLIFAQIIVEDSINISRERWRDSTFRINKQLVPTGLLLEYSMAPFTSLQYSGGSSVDTIKSGNYILMLHNLLGLSKVNNNASLQLTDSLYVRAVTYYQNTKVIPFITLFKNYNTIRSTALTEGLFTVAPDSVGLLDVPGRTVSPYNTNQLFALAPYISDIEAFDPLAFAFPANLWETGGITGMTVDFGDGAGFRTITAGSTVNVSYATPGSKVVTAQMVSGAQTFTAKCQLHLSRPTVFVTPKYNWKVEEPPVYRNDAEYFGTAIAAKQMIFFTGGISGANAFVETSCDDVFDKPVIVVEGLDPTKALTPAVMRARLNRNAFVSTMLSYGYDFVFVDFNNNSSYIENNAKQLEKVIELVNANKTGNFKSTVIGYSMGGLIARWCLKDMEDRGLQHNVENYISYDAPHQGANIPLGMQYIFSEMLNDMPYLAWFGGDLGGVSNSFSSPAARQMLNMRAVQSGNPFLPYTTSIDPLRTAFAERLKAKGYPQQTHNYGVAFGRGDNVPGNKNAGNGRQFTPGDPFGPGTKIFEGGVTFLLVNFSSQAYALPENNTDYIARYRFYGVTIRRIFGIPLLPSINIKVRNFRISNLYSYDDAPGSYGNTQDQFVTSLNAGDNNGFAGDASYFNHKAHNFIPTVSALDLQNQNYGPAGNYLSTNLYVNVDNQITNTSGITGNTFINAGLSPFEAAITATSNITDVNNDHNGGMSWQVTNFLFRKLLNTLNPNYDCNTTGFCNLTPVINGNYYICSSGGYTATNLPRAITISWRSKYGYFSISGGQGTPFITLNKVADGVDVLELTITNACGISRKFEKEIKVGGTPVTFLPYGPACSFPITLCANPIPGSTYRQWTLQTSGGTTNPSTSSWCINLNSSTLRATLNTDNECGFVSGSQRIYLQPCAFGVSPNPAQNHITITAENNTVSSATKTADNGVVTEPLLIKRIVIYDASGNLRKTIQCSGVNSREELNVGNLNNGFYIVEIQSNQSTVRKNLIIQR
;
A
#
# COMPACT_ATOMS: atom_id res chain seq x y z
N MET A 1 -6.00 4.23 63.25
CA MET A 1 -6.32 2.93 63.88
C MET A 1 -7.57 2.23 63.33
N LYS A 2 -8.77 2.83 63.32
CA LYS A 2 -10.01 2.13 62.86
C LYS A 2 -10.03 1.66 61.39
N LYS A 3 -9.37 2.37 60.45
CA LYS A 3 -9.25 1.95 59.04
C LYS A 3 -8.30 0.76 58.82
N GLN A 4 -7.22 0.67 59.60
CA GLN A 4 -6.27 -0.44 59.51
C GLN A 4 -6.82 -1.69 60.20
N LEU A 5 -7.60 -1.54 61.28
CA LEU A 5 -8.28 -2.67 61.93
C LEU A 5 -9.32 -3.32 61.02
N LEU A 6 -10.07 -2.55 60.23
CA LEU A 6 -11.08 -3.07 59.28
C LEU A 6 -10.45 -3.87 58.13
N LEU A 7 -9.30 -3.38 57.60
CA LEU A 7 -8.51 -4.05 56.58
C LEU A 7 -7.85 -5.33 57.10
N LEU A 8 -7.39 -5.34 58.36
CA LEU A 8 -6.85 -6.54 59.00
C LEU A 8 -7.95 -7.57 59.27
N SER A 9 -9.13 -7.16 59.73
CA SER A 9 -10.26 -8.07 59.98
C SER A 9 -10.82 -8.66 58.68
N ALA A 10 -10.87 -7.89 57.58
CA ALA A 10 -11.25 -8.41 56.27
C ALA A 10 -10.20 -9.39 55.72
N ALA A 11 -8.90 -9.09 55.87
CA ALA A 11 -7.82 -9.99 55.45
C ALA A 11 -7.76 -11.28 56.30
N LEU A 12 -8.03 -11.22 57.60
CA LEU A 12 -8.10 -12.41 58.47
C LEU A 12 -9.34 -13.29 58.17
N LEU A 13 -10.51 -12.70 57.92
CA LEU A 13 -11.71 -13.44 57.49
C LEU A 13 -11.55 -14.13 56.13
N LEU A 14 -10.71 -13.60 55.24
CA LEU A 14 -10.37 -14.23 53.95
C LEU A 14 -9.39 -15.41 54.07
N SER A 15 -8.64 -15.52 55.19
CA SER A 15 -7.63 -16.56 55.37
C SER A 15 -8.18 -17.91 55.87
N THR A 16 -9.42 -17.92 56.38
CA THR A 16 -10.03 -19.11 57.03
C THR A 16 -11.10 -19.82 56.20
N LEU A 17 -11.38 -19.39 54.97
CA LEU A 17 -12.29 -20.11 54.08
C LEU A 17 -11.51 -21.12 53.25
N ILE A 18 -11.54 -22.37 53.72
CA ILE A 18 -11.13 -23.57 52.98
C ILE A 18 -11.78 -23.52 51.59
N PHE A 19 -10.96 -23.62 50.54
CA PHE A 19 -11.34 -23.54 49.14
C PHE A 19 -12.27 -24.70 48.74
N ALA A 20 -13.55 -24.57 49.05
CA ALA A 20 -14.62 -25.24 48.32
C ALA A 20 -14.91 -24.44 47.04
N GLN A 21 -15.13 -25.15 45.95
CA GLN A 21 -15.51 -24.61 44.64
C GLN A 21 -16.89 -23.96 44.76
N ILE A 22 -16.93 -22.68 45.15
CA ILE A 22 -18.17 -21.91 45.16
C ILE A 22 -18.44 -21.44 43.73
N ILE A 23 -19.33 -22.16 43.05
CA ILE A 23 -20.10 -21.62 41.93
C ILE A 23 -21.18 -20.75 42.56
N VAL A 24 -20.98 -19.43 42.62
CA VAL A 24 -22.09 -18.51 42.84
C VAL A 24 -22.77 -18.33 41.49
N GLU A 25 -23.80 -19.13 41.23
CA GLU A 25 -24.85 -18.80 40.28
C GLU A 25 -25.74 -17.73 40.90
N ASP A 26 -25.46 -16.48 40.55
CA ASP A 26 -26.49 -15.45 40.38
C ASP A 26 -25.90 -14.28 39.60
N SER A 27 -25.88 -14.43 38.27
CA SER A 27 -25.73 -13.28 37.38
C SER A 27 -26.95 -13.22 36.48
N ILE A 28 -27.90 -12.38 36.87
CA ILE A 28 -29.00 -11.98 36.00
C ILE A 28 -28.33 -11.38 34.76
N ASN A 29 -28.55 -12.02 33.62
CA ASN A 29 -28.07 -11.55 32.32
C ASN A 29 -28.74 -10.22 31.95
N ILE A 30 -28.05 -9.16 32.32
CA ILE A 30 -28.39 -7.82 31.93
C ILE A 30 -27.40 -7.47 30.82
N SER A 31 -27.84 -7.46 29.55
CA SER A 31 -27.04 -6.94 28.44
C SER A 31 -26.54 -5.52 28.76
N ARG A 32 -25.46 -5.04 28.14
CA ARG A 32 -24.96 -3.67 28.32
C ARG A 32 -26.09 -2.64 28.26
N GLU A 33 -27.00 -2.82 27.30
CA GLU A 33 -28.19 -1.99 27.10
C GLU A 33 -29.13 -2.09 28.30
N ARG A 34 -29.46 -3.31 28.76
CA ARG A 34 -30.27 -3.52 29.96
C ARG A 34 -29.60 -2.96 31.22
N TRP A 35 -28.26 -2.94 31.29
CA TRP A 35 -27.51 -2.53 32.48
C TRP A 35 -27.51 -1.02 32.58
N ARG A 36 -27.12 -0.39 31.47
CA ARG A 36 -27.25 1.03 31.24
C ARG A 36 -28.69 1.52 31.48
N ASP A 37 -29.70 0.80 30.99
CA ASP A 37 -31.10 1.15 31.19
C ASP A 37 -31.59 0.91 32.63
N SER A 38 -31.02 -0.08 33.33
CA SER A 38 -31.29 -0.31 34.75
C SER A 38 -30.70 0.78 35.65
N THR A 39 -29.59 1.41 35.23
CA THR A 39 -28.89 2.47 35.95
C THR A 39 -29.44 3.86 35.61
N PHE A 40 -29.72 4.14 34.34
CA PHE A 40 -30.26 5.41 33.86
C PHE A 40 -31.75 5.28 33.54
N ARG A 41 -32.58 5.12 34.58
CA ARG A 41 -34.06 5.09 34.51
C ARG A 41 -34.65 6.50 34.40
N ILE A 42 -33.96 7.34 33.65
CA ILE A 42 -34.30 8.72 33.38
C ILE A 42 -35.00 8.81 32.04
N ASN A 43 -35.80 9.85 31.86
CA ASN A 43 -36.41 10.24 30.61
C ASN A 43 -35.31 10.80 29.68
N LYS A 44 -34.74 9.89 28.91
CA LYS A 44 -33.70 10.14 27.92
C LYS A 44 -34.09 11.18 26.86
N GLN A 45 -35.38 11.41 26.62
CA GLN A 45 -35.83 12.45 25.68
C GLN A 45 -35.53 13.87 26.21
N LEU A 46 -35.30 14.01 27.53
CA LEU A 46 -34.95 15.29 28.14
C LEU A 46 -33.46 15.63 28.02
N VAL A 47 -32.63 14.74 27.45
CA VAL A 47 -31.21 15.02 27.19
C VAL A 47 -31.09 15.90 25.95
N PRO A 48 -30.71 17.19 26.07
CA PRO A 48 -30.84 18.16 24.99
C PRO A 48 -30.09 17.77 23.71
N THR A 49 -28.82 17.40 23.84
CA THR A 49 -27.97 17.04 22.69
C THR A 49 -28.25 15.65 22.14
N GLY A 50 -29.00 14.82 22.87
CA GLY A 50 -29.18 13.40 22.59
C GLY A 50 -27.96 12.52 22.85
N LEU A 51 -26.86 13.09 23.34
CA LEU A 51 -25.65 12.39 23.78
C LEU A 51 -25.48 12.63 25.28
N LEU A 52 -25.42 11.57 26.08
CA LEU A 52 -25.16 11.63 27.51
C LEU A 52 -23.89 10.83 27.82
N LEU A 53 -22.79 11.52 28.12
CA LEU A 53 -21.48 10.87 28.24
C LEU A 53 -21.48 9.74 29.27
N GLU A 54 -22.12 9.93 30.42
CA GLU A 54 -22.21 8.92 31.48
C GLU A 54 -22.97 7.67 31.03
N TYR A 55 -23.87 7.80 30.05
CA TYR A 55 -24.59 6.68 29.43
C TYR A 55 -23.67 5.78 28.60
N SER A 56 -22.50 6.28 28.15
CA SER A 56 -21.47 5.45 27.53
C SER A 56 -20.82 4.47 28.52
N MET A 57 -20.91 4.78 29.83
CA MET A 57 -20.30 4.04 30.93
C MET A 57 -18.77 3.89 30.82
N ALA A 58 -18.15 4.68 29.93
CA ALA A 58 -16.72 4.71 29.72
C ALA A 58 -16.07 5.83 30.56
N PRO A 59 -14.93 5.55 31.22
CA PRO A 59 -14.26 6.50 32.08
C PRO A 59 -13.37 7.44 31.27
N PHE A 60 -13.99 8.42 30.61
CA PHE A 60 -13.28 9.35 29.75
C PHE A 60 -13.50 10.80 30.20
N THR A 61 -12.41 11.55 30.37
CA THR A 61 -12.48 13.00 30.60
C THR A 61 -12.38 13.74 29.26
N SER A 62 -13.51 13.87 28.57
CA SER A 62 -13.63 14.65 27.33
C SER A 62 -13.33 16.14 27.48
N LEU A 63 -13.19 16.64 28.71
CA LEU A 63 -12.77 18.01 29.01
C LEU A 63 -11.42 18.39 28.37
N GLN A 64 -10.51 17.42 28.18
CA GLN A 64 -9.19 17.64 27.55
C GLN A 64 -9.25 17.93 26.04
N TYR A 65 -10.39 17.64 25.39
CA TYR A 65 -10.62 17.88 23.96
C TYR A 65 -11.82 18.81 23.74
N SER A 66 -12.11 19.67 24.72
CA SER A 66 -13.22 20.63 24.67
C SER A 66 -13.05 21.73 23.63
N GLY A 67 -11.86 21.85 23.03
CA GLY A 67 -11.50 22.87 22.07
C GLY A 67 -11.00 24.18 22.70
N GLY A 68 -10.83 24.25 24.03
CA GLY A 68 -10.32 25.42 24.74
C GLY A 68 -8.81 25.68 24.61
N SER A 69 -8.26 26.55 25.47
CA SER A 69 -6.84 26.96 25.43
C SER A 69 -5.86 25.90 25.93
N SER A 70 -6.34 24.87 26.64
CA SER A 70 -5.54 23.77 27.20
C SER A 70 -5.94 22.42 26.61
N VAL A 71 -5.99 22.33 25.27
CA VAL A 71 -6.34 21.10 24.55
C VAL A 71 -5.13 20.19 24.43
N ASP A 72 -5.37 18.91 24.75
CA ASP A 72 -4.37 17.85 24.66
C ASP A 72 -4.16 17.40 23.20
N THR A 73 -3.03 16.75 22.93
CA THR A 73 -2.64 16.31 21.59
C THR A 73 -3.02 14.86 21.37
N ILE A 74 -3.83 14.58 20.35
CA ILE A 74 -4.14 13.22 19.92
C ILE A 74 -2.88 12.59 19.32
N LYS A 75 -2.31 11.57 19.96
CA LYS A 75 -1.03 10.95 19.54
C LYS A 75 -1.17 9.86 18.48
N SER A 76 -2.38 9.34 18.24
CA SER A 76 -2.65 8.25 17.28
C SER A 76 -4.02 8.39 16.60
N GLY A 77 -4.10 8.03 15.33
CA GLY A 77 -5.35 7.95 14.55
C GLY A 77 -6.38 6.97 15.15
N ASN A 78 -5.93 5.96 15.90
CA ASN A 78 -6.83 5.07 16.62
C ASN A 78 -7.60 5.81 17.74
N TYR A 79 -7.02 6.87 18.29
CA TYR A 79 -7.61 7.61 19.40
C TYR A 79 -8.80 8.48 18.96
N ILE A 80 -8.82 9.01 17.73
CA ILE A 80 -10.01 9.74 17.25
C ILE A 80 -11.19 8.80 16.98
N LEU A 81 -10.91 7.57 16.54
CA LEU A 81 -11.93 6.53 16.40
C LEU A 81 -12.52 6.14 17.75
N MET A 82 -11.67 6.05 18.77
CA MET A 82 -12.08 5.86 20.16
C MET A 82 -13.02 6.99 20.64
N LEU A 83 -12.67 8.27 20.39
CA LEU A 83 -13.53 9.42 20.73
C LEU A 83 -14.90 9.33 20.06
N HIS A 84 -14.94 8.94 18.78
CA HIS A 84 -16.20 8.76 18.07
C HIS A 84 -17.04 7.60 18.65
N ASN A 85 -16.38 6.48 18.99
CA ASN A 85 -17.01 5.33 19.65
C ASN A 85 -17.71 5.72 20.95
N LEU A 86 -17.01 6.48 21.79
CA LEU A 86 -17.53 6.99 23.03
C LEU A 86 -18.82 7.81 22.82
N LEU A 87 -18.81 8.72 21.83
CA LEU A 87 -19.99 9.49 21.48
C LEU A 87 -21.14 8.58 21.00
N GLY A 88 -20.85 7.58 20.17
CA GLY A 88 -21.86 6.61 19.72
C GLY A 88 -22.52 5.88 20.89
N LEU A 89 -21.73 5.42 21.86
CA LEU A 89 -22.23 4.75 23.07
C LEU A 89 -23.02 5.67 24.02
N SER A 90 -22.71 6.97 23.98
CA SER A 90 -23.41 8.00 24.76
C SER A 90 -24.81 8.35 24.20
N LYS A 91 -25.17 7.88 23.00
CA LYS A 91 -26.44 8.24 22.36
C LYS A 91 -27.64 7.68 23.14
N VAL A 92 -28.55 8.59 23.53
CA VAL A 92 -29.74 8.31 24.34
C VAL A 92 -31.06 8.62 23.61
N ASN A 93 -31.05 9.50 22.61
CA ASN A 93 -32.23 9.86 21.84
C ASN A 93 -31.87 10.31 20.40
N ASN A 94 -32.88 10.73 19.63
CA ASN A 94 -32.73 11.07 18.21
C ASN A 94 -32.25 12.51 17.94
N ASN A 95 -32.09 13.36 18.96
CA ASN A 95 -31.52 14.70 18.80
C ASN A 95 -30.04 14.63 18.37
N ALA A 96 -29.36 13.51 18.67
CA ALA A 96 -28.01 13.26 18.23
C ALA A 96 -27.97 12.52 16.87
N SER A 97 -27.36 13.18 15.89
CA SER A 97 -26.94 12.53 14.65
C SER A 97 -25.47 12.12 14.76
N LEU A 98 -25.25 10.81 14.86
CA LEU A 98 -23.93 10.17 14.79
C LEU A 98 -24.07 8.97 13.87
N GLN A 99 -23.13 8.82 12.97
CA GLN A 99 -22.95 7.59 12.22
C GLN A 99 -22.42 6.50 13.16
N LEU A 100 -22.60 5.22 12.84
CA LEU A 100 -22.01 4.14 13.65
C LEU A 100 -20.49 4.14 13.48
N THR A 101 -19.73 3.88 14.54
CA THR A 101 -18.25 3.97 14.47
C THR A 101 -17.61 2.91 13.60
N ASP A 102 -18.16 1.71 13.57
CA ASP A 102 -17.76 0.67 12.63
C ASP A 102 -17.85 1.20 11.19
N SER A 103 -18.78 2.11 10.92
CA SER A 103 -18.87 2.81 9.62
C SER A 103 -17.80 3.90 9.44
N LEU A 104 -17.32 4.58 10.49
CA LEU A 104 -16.26 5.61 10.35
C LEU A 104 -14.87 5.02 10.12
N TYR A 105 -14.49 4.02 10.92
CA TYR A 105 -13.24 3.29 10.70
C TYR A 105 -13.19 2.72 9.28
N VAL A 106 -14.26 2.05 8.89
CA VAL A 106 -14.42 1.48 7.56
C VAL A 106 -14.33 2.55 6.47
N ARG A 107 -15.05 3.67 6.61
CA ARG A 107 -14.98 4.74 5.61
C ARG A 107 -13.57 5.30 5.47
N ALA A 108 -12.83 5.45 6.57
CA ALA A 108 -11.45 5.90 6.56
C ALA A 108 -10.50 4.88 5.92
N VAL A 109 -10.60 3.61 6.32
CA VAL A 109 -9.89 2.47 5.70
C VAL A 109 -10.15 2.41 4.20
N THR A 110 -11.42 2.40 3.79
CA THR A 110 -11.82 2.27 2.40
C THR A 110 -11.37 3.49 1.59
N TYR A 111 -11.47 4.70 2.15
CA TYR A 111 -10.98 5.90 1.49
C TYR A 111 -9.47 5.81 1.25
N TYR A 112 -8.70 5.46 2.28
CA TYR A 112 -7.26 5.29 2.17
C TYR A 112 -6.88 4.17 1.19
N GLN A 113 -7.56 3.02 1.26
CA GLN A 113 -7.32 1.88 0.37
C GLN A 113 -7.56 2.24 -1.11
N ASN A 114 -8.61 3.01 -1.40
CA ASN A 114 -8.97 3.37 -2.78
C ASN A 114 -8.10 4.50 -3.35
N THR A 115 -7.77 5.50 -2.52
CA THR A 115 -7.13 6.74 -3.00
C THR A 115 -5.64 6.81 -2.71
N LYS A 116 -5.16 6.07 -1.70
CA LYS A 116 -3.82 6.21 -1.09
C LYS A 116 -3.51 7.63 -0.59
N VAL A 117 -4.55 8.45 -0.40
CA VAL A 117 -4.47 9.76 0.25
C VAL A 117 -4.90 9.58 1.70
N ILE A 118 -4.13 10.11 2.65
CA ILE A 118 -4.37 9.87 4.09
C ILE A 118 -5.59 10.68 4.54
N PRO A 119 -6.72 10.03 4.90
CA PRO A 119 -7.91 10.76 5.29
C PRO A 119 -7.82 11.22 6.74
N PHE A 120 -8.22 12.46 6.99
CA PHE A 120 -8.51 12.97 8.32
C PHE A 120 -9.94 12.65 8.73
N ILE A 121 -10.08 12.27 10.00
CA ILE A 121 -11.36 12.21 10.68
C ILE A 121 -11.50 13.50 11.48
N THR A 122 -12.66 14.14 11.39
CA THR A 122 -12.93 15.41 12.09
C THR A 122 -14.20 15.27 12.90
N LEU A 123 -14.13 15.54 14.19
CA LEU A 123 -15.25 15.46 15.14
C LEU A 123 -15.47 16.84 15.76
N PHE A 124 -16.68 17.39 15.57
CA PHE A 124 -17.16 18.52 16.36
C PHE A 124 -18.60 18.25 16.81
N LYS A 125 -18.78 17.96 18.10
CA LYS A 125 -20.08 17.56 18.66
C LYS A 125 -20.30 18.16 20.04
N ASN A 126 -21.54 18.54 20.30
CA ASN A 126 -22.02 18.85 21.65
C ASN A 126 -22.51 17.57 22.30
N TYR A 127 -22.19 17.39 23.58
CA TYR A 127 -22.70 16.29 24.39
C TYR A 127 -23.06 16.78 25.78
N ASN A 128 -23.93 16.04 26.46
CA ASN A 128 -24.32 16.33 27.82
C ASN A 128 -23.55 15.48 28.83
N THR A 129 -23.27 16.08 29.98
CA THR A 129 -22.90 15.37 31.22
C THR A 129 -23.95 15.66 32.29
N ILE A 130 -24.06 14.81 33.30
CA ILE A 130 -24.94 15.09 34.43
C ILE A 130 -24.24 16.09 35.36
N ARG A 131 -24.98 17.10 35.83
CA ARG A 131 -24.47 18.08 36.81
C ARG A 131 -24.07 17.33 38.08
N SER A 132 -22.89 17.62 38.61
CA SER A 132 -22.40 17.02 39.86
C SER A 132 -23.32 17.33 41.05
N THR A 133 -24.10 18.42 40.98
CA THR A 133 -25.07 18.85 41.98
C THR A 133 -26.50 18.36 41.72
N ALA A 134 -26.76 17.59 40.66
CA ALA A 134 -28.12 17.23 40.24
C ALA A 134 -28.94 16.48 41.31
N LEU A 135 -28.30 15.64 42.13
CA LEU A 135 -28.98 14.99 43.27
C LEU A 135 -29.18 15.95 44.45
N THR A 136 -28.18 16.75 44.81
CA THR A 136 -28.26 17.69 45.93
C THR A 136 -29.26 18.81 45.67
N GLU A 137 -29.46 19.19 44.41
CA GLU A 137 -30.47 20.15 43.96
C GLU A 137 -31.86 19.52 43.76
N GLY A 138 -32.02 18.20 44.01
CA GLY A 138 -33.30 17.50 43.84
C GLY A 138 -33.77 17.41 42.38
N LEU A 139 -32.87 17.42 41.40
CA LEU A 139 -33.19 17.29 39.97
C LEU A 139 -33.30 15.82 39.53
N PHE A 140 -32.62 14.93 40.24
CA PHE A 140 -32.76 13.47 40.18
C PHE A 140 -33.00 12.91 41.58
N THR A 141 -33.55 11.70 41.65
CA THR A 141 -33.61 10.89 42.86
C THR A 141 -33.07 9.48 42.59
N VAL A 142 -32.69 8.78 43.65
CA VAL A 142 -32.26 7.38 43.56
C VAL A 142 -33.51 6.49 43.61
N ALA A 143 -33.56 5.48 42.74
CA ALA A 143 -34.65 4.51 42.72
C ALA A 143 -34.76 3.76 44.05
N PRO A 144 -35.97 3.30 44.46
CA PRO A 144 -36.19 2.63 45.74
C PRO A 144 -35.32 1.38 45.96
N ASP A 145 -34.92 0.72 44.86
CA ASP A 145 -34.05 -0.46 44.87
C ASP A 145 -32.55 -0.11 44.96
N SER A 146 -32.18 1.17 45.05
CA SER A 146 -30.79 1.63 45.09
C SER A 146 -29.98 1.27 43.83
N VAL A 147 -30.64 0.98 42.70
CA VAL A 147 -29.99 0.50 41.47
C VAL A 147 -29.89 1.57 40.38
N GLY A 148 -30.79 2.55 40.33
CA GLY A 148 -30.83 3.53 39.23
C GLY A 148 -31.23 4.95 39.62
N LEU A 149 -31.10 5.87 38.66
CA LEU A 149 -31.55 7.26 38.76
C LEU A 149 -32.93 7.45 38.15
N LEU A 150 -33.77 8.23 38.83
CA LEU A 150 -35.10 8.63 38.37
C LEU A 150 -35.17 10.15 38.26
N ASP A 151 -35.94 10.66 37.28
CA ASP A 151 -36.29 12.07 37.23
C ASP A 151 -37.18 12.47 38.40
N VAL A 152 -36.98 13.70 38.89
CA VAL A 152 -37.94 14.36 39.76
C VAL A 152 -38.99 15.06 38.88
N PRO A 153 -40.28 14.70 38.98
CA PRO A 153 -41.34 15.32 38.17
C PRO A 153 -41.44 16.84 38.43
N GLY A 154 -41.73 17.61 37.39
CA GLY A 154 -41.99 19.05 37.50
C GLY A 154 -40.76 19.94 37.73
N ARG A 155 -39.53 19.41 37.61
CA ARG A 155 -38.31 20.23 37.70
C ARG A 155 -38.28 21.33 36.64
N THR A 156 -37.82 22.52 37.03
CA THR A 156 -37.73 23.71 36.16
C THR A 156 -36.32 23.98 35.62
N VAL A 157 -35.32 23.25 36.11
CA VAL A 157 -33.90 23.39 35.74
C VAL A 157 -33.40 22.08 35.13
N SER A 158 -32.58 22.18 34.08
CA SER A 158 -31.94 21.03 33.46
C SER A 158 -30.93 20.38 34.40
N PRO A 159 -30.93 19.03 34.56
CA PRO A 159 -29.91 18.32 35.33
C PRO A 159 -28.61 18.12 34.55
N TYR A 160 -28.54 18.58 33.29
CA TYR A 160 -27.43 18.31 32.39
C TYR A 160 -26.58 19.55 32.12
N ASN A 161 -25.26 19.39 32.17
CA ASN A 161 -24.30 20.33 31.60
C ASN A 161 -24.15 20.05 30.11
N THR A 162 -23.94 21.09 29.30
CA THR A 162 -23.59 20.93 27.88
C THR A 162 -22.09 21.19 27.73
N ASN A 163 -21.41 20.27 27.05
CA ASN A 163 -19.98 20.35 26.76
C ASN A 163 -19.76 20.18 25.26
N GLN A 164 -18.56 20.57 24.81
CA GLN A 164 -18.12 20.45 23.44
C GLN A 164 -16.98 19.44 23.33
N LEU A 165 -16.89 18.77 22.17
CA LEU A 165 -15.74 17.99 21.73
C LEU A 165 -15.29 18.56 20.40
N PHE A 166 -14.01 18.93 20.29
CA PHE A 166 -13.36 19.22 19.02
C PHE A 166 -12.09 18.37 18.89
N ALA A 167 -12.08 17.46 17.93
CA ALA A 167 -10.98 16.54 17.70
C ALA A 167 -10.75 16.33 16.21
N LEU A 168 -9.50 16.18 15.84
CA LEU A 168 -9.06 15.94 14.47
C LEU A 168 -7.80 15.08 14.51
N ALA A 169 -7.71 14.05 13.69
CA ALA A 169 -6.52 13.23 13.52
C ALA A 169 -6.55 12.49 12.17
N PRO A 170 -5.38 12.19 11.58
CA PRO A 170 -5.30 11.34 10.40
C PRO A 170 -5.64 9.90 10.78
N TYR A 171 -6.18 9.14 9.83
CA TYR A 171 -6.42 7.70 10.00
C TYR A 171 -5.12 6.93 10.31
N ILE A 172 -3.99 7.36 9.72
CA ILE A 172 -2.65 6.81 9.94
C ILE A 172 -1.77 7.91 10.53
N SER A 173 -1.19 7.66 11.70
CA SER A 173 -0.32 8.62 12.40
C SER A 173 1.17 8.35 12.18
N ASP A 174 1.57 7.10 11.97
CA ASP A 174 2.95 6.74 11.63
C ASP A 174 3.05 6.59 10.12
N ILE A 175 3.72 7.55 9.48
CA ILE A 175 3.75 7.71 8.04
C ILE A 175 5.18 7.55 7.56
N GLU A 176 5.42 6.58 6.69
CA GLU A 176 6.67 6.45 5.96
C GLU A 176 6.45 6.86 4.50
N ALA A 177 6.95 8.04 4.10
CA ALA A 177 6.76 8.56 2.75
C ALA A 177 7.78 9.63 2.37
N PHE A 178 7.84 9.96 1.07
CA PHE A 178 8.48 11.17 0.57
C PHE A 178 7.46 12.29 0.40
N ASP A 179 7.96 13.53 0.48
CA ASP A 179 7.16 14.72 0.22
C ASP A 179 6.89 14.89 -1.29
N PRO A 180 5.75 15.46 -1.70
CA PRO A 180 4.65 15.93 -0.85
C PRO A 180 3.71 14.80 -0.39
N LEU A 181 3.28 14.88 0.87
CA LEU A 181 2.22 14.07 1.45
C LEU A 181 0.84 14.65 1.10
N ALA A 182 -0.07 13.81 0.62
CA ALA A 182 -1.45 14.19 0.37
C ALA A 182 -2.34 13.80 1.56
N PHE A 183 -3.01 14.79 2.16
CA PHE A 183 -4.03 14.60 3.17
C PHE A 183 -5.41 14.98 2.63
N ALA A 184 -6.41 14.14 2.88
CA ALA A 184 -7.80 14.39 2.49
C ALA A 184 -8.67 14.68 3.71
N PHE A 185 -9.74 15.45 3.49
CA PHE A 185 -10.78 15.73 4.47
C PHE A 185 -12.15 15.29 3.95
N PRO A 186 -12.40 13.97 3.80
CA PRO A 186 -13.59 13.48 3.12
C PRO A 186 -14.87 13.93 3.83
N ALA A 187 -15.89 14.33 3.06
CA ALA A 187 -17.17 14.79 3.63
C ALA A 187 -17.85 13.73 4.49
N ASN A 188 -17.64 12.45 4.18
CA ASN A 188 -18.17 11.31 4.95
C ASN A 188 -17.32 10.96 6.19
N LEU A 189 -16.24 11.68 6.49
CA LEU A 189 -15.45 11.59 7.73
C LEU A 189 -15.45 12.91 8.53
N TRP A 190 -16.34 13.83 8.14
CA TRP A 190 -16.45 15.19 8.66
C TRP A 190 -17.72 15.33 9.52
N GLU A 191 -17.62 14.92 10.79
CA GLU A 191 -18.73 14.87 11.74
C GLU A 191 -18.80 16.14 12.59
N THR A 192 -19.14 17.28 11.99
CA THR A 192 -19.03 18.59 12.65
C THR A 192 -20.35 19.31 12.93
N GLY A 193 -21.50 18.68 12.64
CA GLY A 193 -22.79 19.29 12.92
C GLY A 193 -23.11 20.56 12.10
N GLY A 194 -22.54 20.69 10.89
CA GLY A 194 -22.88 21.75 9.93
C GLY A 194 -21.77 22.74 9.61
N ILE A 195 -20.63 22.67 10.30
CA ILE A 195 -19.45 23.48 9.95
C ILE A 195 -18.81 22.95 8.67
N THR A 196 -18.63 23.82 7.67
CA THR A 196 -18.15 23.44 6.33
C THR A 196 -16.64 23.65 6.11
N GLY A 197 -15.95 24.32 7.05
CA GLY A 197 -14.52 24.53 6.96
C GLY A 197 -13.85 24.91 8.28
N MET A 198 -12.53 24.82 8.29
CA MET A 198 -11.64 25.14 9.41
C MET A 198 -10.28 25.59 8.87
N THR A 199 -9.42 26.13 9.73
CA THR A 199 -8.02 26.41 9.38
C THR A 199 -7.09 25.40 10.04
N VAL A 200 -6.17 24.80 9.29
CA VAL A 200 -5.26 23.76 9.77
C VAL A 200 -3.81 24.15 9.48
N ASP A 201 -2.98 24.16 10.52
CA ASP A 201 -1.53 24.18 10.42
C ASP A 201 -1.03 22.73 10.53
N PHE A 202 -0.31 22.26 9.52
CA PHE A 202 0.18 20.88 9.46
C PHE A 202 1.56 20.70 10.11
N GLY A 203 2.17 21.77 10.64
CA GLY A 203 3.50 21.73 11.23
C GLY A 203 4.62 21.60 10.18
N ASP A 204 4.34 22.00 8.94
CA ASP A 204 5.28 21.99 7.80
C ASP A 204 6.00 23.33 7.59
N GLY A 205 5.70 24.34 8.42
CA GLY A 205 6.25 25.69 8.31
C GLY A 205 5.49 26.60 7.36
N ALA A 206 4.41 26.14 6.72
CA ALA A 206 3.54 26.95 5.86
C ALA A 206 2.43 27.70 6.63
N GLY A 207 2.26 27.41 7.93
CA GLY A 207 1.23 28.01 8.78
C GLY A 207 -0.18 27.51 8.49
N PHE A 208 -1.19 28.22 9.02
CA PHE A 208 -2.60 27.86 8.90
C PHE A 208 -3.13 28.00 7.48
N ARG A 209 -3.74 26.92 6.97
CA ARG A 209 -4.40 26.85 5.66
C ARG A 209 -5.89 26.58 5.80
N THR A 210 -6.72 27.15 4.94
CA THR A 210 -8.17 26.91 4.95
C THR A 210 -8.48 25.54 4.35
N ILE A 211 -9.21 24.71 5.10
CA ILE A 211 -9.64 23.36 4.76
C ILE A 211 -11.16 23.30 4.75
N THR A 212 -11.74 22.69 3.72
CA THR A 212 -13.19 22.47 3.60
C THR A 212 -13.50 20.99 3.49
N ALA A 213 -14.72 20.60 3.86
CA ALA A 213 -15.17 19.22 3.70
C ALA A 213 -15.11 18.80 2.22
N GLY A 214 -14.48 17.66 1.94
CA GLY A 214 -14.21 17.13 0.60
C GLY A 214 -12.88 17.57 -0.02
N SER A 215 -12.11 18.44 0.63
CA SER A 215 -10.84 18.93 0.09
C SER A 215 -9.67 17.96 0.31
N THR A 216 -8.65 18.11 -0.53
CA THR A 216 -7.33 17.45 -0.39
C THR A 216 -6.25 18.53 -0.35
N VAL A 217 -5.22 18.33 0.46
CA VAL A 217 -4.09 19.25 0.63
C VAL A 217 -2.78 18.49 0.54
N ASN A 218 -1.81 19.06 -0.18
CA ASN A 218 -0.45 18.57 -0.24
C ASN A 218 0.40 19.29 0.81
N VAL A 219 1.21 18.54 1.54
CA VAL A 219 2.03 18.98 2.67
C VAL A 219 3.45 18.47 2.47
N SER A 220 4.45 19.33 2.65
CA SER A 220 5.87 18.94 2.49
C SER A 220 6.65 19.28 3.75
N TYR A 221 7.21 18.27 4.42
CA TYR A 221 7.98 18.47 5.63
C TYR A 221 9.48 18.59 5.33
N ALA A 222 10.15 19.63 5.86
CA ALA A 222 11.59 19.77 5.64
C ALA A 222 12.40 18.58 6.23
N THR A 223 12.01 18.10 7.41
CA THR A 223 12.69 17.04 8.15
C THR A 223 11.72 15.93 8.56
N PRO A 224 12.19 14.66 8.68
CA PRO A 224 11.41 13.60 9.34
C PRO A 224 11.24 13.87 10.85
N GLY A 225 10.52 13.00 11.54
CA GLY A 225 10.22 13.03 12.97
C GLY A 225 8.77 13.41 13.28
N SER A 226 8.50 13.63 14.56
CA SER A 226 7.17 13.99 15.05
C SER A 226 6.75 15.39 14.59
N LYS A 227 5.54 15.51 14.04
CA LYS A 227 4.90 16.77 13.62
C LYS A 227 3.57 16.92 14.36
N VAL A 228 3.27 18.14 14.79
CA VAL A 228 2.00 18.46 15.44
C VAL A 228 1.14 19.23 14.44
N VAL A 229 -0.02 18.67 14.14
CA VAL A 229 -1.06 19.30 13.33
C VAL A 229 -2.03 20.00 14.28
N THR A 230 -2.31 21.29 14.02
CA THR A 230 -3.22 22.12 14.81
C THR A 230 -4.36 22.59 13.92
N ALA A 231 -5.59 22.24 14.28
CA ALA A 231 -6.79 22.73 13.63
C ALA A 231 -7.49 23.79 14.51
N GLN A 232 -8.02 24.82 13.86
CA GLN A 232 -8.81 25.88 14.48
C GLN A 232 -10.09 26.09 13.71
N MET A 233 -11.19 26.27 14.42
CA MET A 233 -12.47 26.64 13.83
C MET A 233 -13.19 27.66 14.70
N VAL A 234 -14.05 28.46 14.09
CA VAL A 234 -14.88 29.46 14.78
C VAL A 234 -16.33 28.99 14.75
N SER A 235 -16.98 28.97 15.90
CA SER A 235 -18.42 28.73 16.01
C SER A 235 -19.01 29.76 16.97
N GLY A 236 -19.91 30.61 16.45
CA GLY A 236 -20.36 31.81 17.16
C GLY A 236 -19.21 32.78 17.44
N ALA A 237 -19.03 33.18 18.70
CA ALA A 237 -17.95 34.08 19.15
C ALA A 237 -16.73 33.32 19.72
N GLN A 238 -16.72 31.99 19.67
CA GLN A 238 -15.66 31.16 20.27
C GLN A 238 -14.80 30.50 19.20
N THR A 239 -13.49 30.46 19.46
CA THR A 239 -12.51 29.70 18.67
C THR A 239 -12.22 28.37 19.35
N PHE A 240 -12.40 27.28 18.62
CA PHE A 240 -12.07 25.93 19.07
C PHE A 240 -10.74 25.48 18.46
N THR A 241 -9.87 24.86 19.26
CA THR A 241 -8.57 24.32 18.83
C THR A 241 -8.51 22.81 19.02
N ALA A 242 -8.00 22.07 18.05
CA ALA A 242 -7.71 20.64 18.16
C ALA A 242 -6.26 20.39 17.75
N LYS A 243 -5.61 19.40 18.38
CA LYS A 243 -4.22 19.02 18.08
C LYS A 243 -4.12 17.52 17.87
N CYS A 244 -3.34 17.10 16.87
CA CYS A 244 -2.87 15.73 16.75
C CYS A 244 -1.39 15.66 16.38
N GLN A 245 -0.78 14.52 16.62
CA GLN A 245 0.60 14.23 16.27
C GLN A 245 0.64 13.18 15.16
N LEU A 246 1.56 13.39 14.23
CA LEU A 246 1.99 12.40 13.25
C LEU A 246 3.49 12.18 13.36
N HIS A 247 3.96 10.97 13.09
CA HIS A 247 5.36 10.63 13.04
C HIS A 247 5.75 10.34 11.59
N LEU A 248 6.60 11.19 11.02
CA LEU A 248 7.08 11.04 9.65
C LEU A 248 8.44 10.35 9.64
N SER A 249 8.55 9.17 9.06
CA SER A 249 9.82 8.57 8.65
C SER A 249 10.01 8.74 7.14
N ARG A 250 11.27 8.87 6.71
CA ARG A 250 11.62 8.82 5.29
C ARG A 250 12.19 7.44 5.00
N PRO A 251 11.75 6.76 3.94
CA PRO A 251 12.45 5.57 3.46
C PRO A 251 13.93 5.90 3.23
N THR A 252 14.82 5.01 3.68
CA THR A 252 16.27 5.17 3.47
C THR A 252 16.67 5.02 2.01
N VAL A 253 15.81 4.41 1.17
CA VAL A 253 15.94 4.35 -0.28
C VAL A 253 14.55 4.48 -0.91
N PHE A 254 14.27 5.59 -1.59
CA PHE A 254 13.22 5.62 -2.61
C PHE A 254 13.86 5.21 -3.93
N VAL A 255 13.31 4.19 -4.57
CA VAL A 255 13.38 4.15 -6.03
C VAL A 255 11.97 4.46 -6.49
N THR A 256 11.82 5.57 -7.22
CA THR A 256 10.51 5.89 -7.81
C THR A 256 10.18 4.73 -8.74
N PRO A 257 9.09 4.00 -8.52
CA PRO A 257 8.77 2.83 -9.32
C PRO A 257 8.59 3.27 -10.78
N LYS A 258 9.20 2.55 -11.71
CA LYS A 258 9.04 2.83 -13.15
C LYS A 258 7.59 2.59 -13.59
N TYR A 259 6.98 1.57 -13.01
CA TYR A 259 5.57 1.24 -13.20
C TYR A 259 4.89 0.99 -11.86
N ASN A 260 3.65 1.43 -11.74
CA ASN A 260 2.76 1.10 -10.63
C ASN A 260 1.45 0.57 -11.21
N TRP A 261 1.23 -0.74 -11.09
CA TRP A 261 0.02 -1.37 -11.58
C TRP A 261 -0.97 -1.58 -10.45
N LYS A 262 -2.21 -1.13 -10.68
CA LYS A 262 -3.35 -1.46 -9.82
C LYS A 262 -4.05 -2.69 -10.38
N VAL A 263 -4.30 -3.65 -9.50
CA VAL A 263 -4.94 -4.93 -9.81
C VAL A 263 -6.18 -5.04 -8.94
N GLU A 264 -7.30 -5.38 -9.58
CA GLU A 264 -8.59 -5.59 -8.91
C GLU A 264 -9.29 -6.79 -9.55
N GLU A 265 -9.08 -7.97 -8.96
CA GLU A 265 -9.83 -9.17 -9.32
C GLU A 265 -10.95 -9.44 -8.30
N PRO A 266 -12.12 -9.96 -8.73
CA PRO A 266 -13.15 -10.38 -7.80
C PRO A 266 -12.62 -11.42 -6.79
N PRO A 267 -13.01 -11.34 -5.50
CA PRO A 267 -12.63 -12.36 -4.53
C PRO A 267 -13.23 -13.72 -4.90
N VAL A 268 -12.47 -14.79 -4.69
CA VAL A 268 -12.92 -16.19 -4.81
C VAL A 268 -13.97 -16.51 -3.75
N TYR A 269 -13.73 -16.04 -2.51
CA TYR A 269 -14.64 -16.23 -1.38
C TYR A 269 -14.93 -14.90 -0.69
N ARG A 270 -16.20 -14.64 -0.37
CA ARG A 270 -16.61 -13.43 0.34
C ARG A 270 -16.84 -13.66 1.83
N ASN A 271 -17.12 -14.90 2.22
CA ASN A 271 -17.41 -15.29 3.60
C ASN A 271 -17.23 -16.82 3.79
N ASP A 272 -17.31 -17.25 5.05
CA ASP A 272 -17.12 -18.65 5.44
C ASP A 272 -18.17 -19.58 4.82
N ALA A 273 -19.42 -19.14 4.66
CA ALA A 273 -20.47 -19.97 4.07
C ALA A 273 -20.21 -20.28 2.59
N GLU A 274 -19.71 -19.30 1.83
CA GLU A 274 -19.22 -19.49 0.45
C GLU A 274 -17.97 -20.38 0.45
N TYR A 275 -17.04 -20.15 1.38
CA TYR A 275 -15.82 -20.94 1.52
C TYR A 275 -16.10 -22.43 1.78
N PHE A 276 -17.07 -22.74 2.64
CA PHE A 276 -17.48 -24.11 2.96
C PHE A 276 -18.55 -24.69 2.03
N GLY A 277 -19.06 -23.91 1.06
CA GLY A 277 -20.10 -24.35 0.14
C GLY A 277 -21.48 -24.57 0.79
N THR A 278 -21.76 -23.92 1.92
CA THR A 278 -23.01 -24.05 2.69
C THR A 278 -24.02 -22.94 2.42
N ALA A 279 -23.72 -22.02 1.50
CA ALA A 279 -24.59 -20.91 1.15
C ALA A 279 -25.80 -21.34 0.30
N ILE A 280 -27.02 -21.05 0.78
CA ILE A 280 -28.21 -20.89 -0.08
C ILE A 280 -28.07 -19.50 -0.74
N ALA A 281 -28.25 -19.40 -2.06
CA ALA A 281 -28.05 -18.18 -2.84
C ALA A 281 -28.76 -16.95 -2.21
N ALA A 282 -28.03 -16.18 -1.40
CA ALA A 282 -28.49 -14.96 -0.77
C ALA A 282 -27.83 -13.77 -1.48
N LYS A 283 -28.69 -12.88 -1.99
CA LYS A 283 -28.30 -11.57 -2.51
C LYS A 283 -27.49 -10.79 -1.45
N GLN A 284 -26.49 -10.09 -1.96
CA GLN A 284 -25.54 -9.21 -1.27
C GLN A 284 -26.12 -8.50 -0.03
N MET A 285 -25.51 -8.78 1.12
CA MET A 285 -25.42 -7.86 2.26
C MET A 285 -23.94 -7.78 2.64
N ILE A 286 -23.32 -6.68 2.23
CA ILE A 286 -21.92 -6.35 2.53
C ILE A 286 -21.87 -5.92 4.01
N PHE A 287 -21.63 -6.86 4.91
CA PHE A 287 -21.12 -6.58 6.25
C PHE A 287 -19.83 -7.38 6.45
N PHE A 288 -18.72 -6.64 6.46
CA PHE A 288 -17.35 -6.96 6.88
C PHE A 288 -16.95 -8.42 6.98
N THR A 289 -16.25 -8.90 5.94
CA THR A 289 -15.16 -9.91 5.99
C THR A 289 -14.42 -10.04 4.64
N GLY A 290 -14.99 -9.56 3.54
CA GLY A 290 -14.30 -9.44 2.24
C GLY A 290 -14.29 -8.01 1.73
N GLY A 291 -13.24 -7.24 2.04
CA GLY A 291 -12.96 -5.99 1.32
C GLY A 291 -12.77 -6.24 -0.18
N ILE A 292 -12.80 -5.19 -0.99
CA ILE A 292 -12.44 -5.26 -2.42
C ILE A 292 -11.04 -5.90 -2.48
N SER A 293 -10.96 -7.10 -3.05
CA SER A 293 -9.68 -7.79 -3.24
C SER A 293 -8.95 -7.06 -4.37
N GLY A 294 -7.70 -6.67 -4.10
CA GLY A 294 -6.90 -5.91 -5.03
C GLY A 294 -5.45 -5.88 -4.58
N ALA A 295 -4.55 -5.49 -5.48
CA ALA A 295 -3.12 -5.36 -5.21
C ALA A 295 -2.52 -4.18 -5.98
N ASN A 296 -1.41 -3.65 -5.46
CA ASN A 296 -0.54 -2.74 -6.18
C ASN A 296 0.79 -3.45 -6.44
N ALA A 297 1.28 -3.40 -7.67
CA ALA A 297 2.57 -3.95 -8.05
C ALA A 297 3.53 -2.81 -8.42
N PHE A 298 4.59 -2.66 -7.63
CA PHE A 298 5.60 -1.62 -7.76
C PHE A 298 6.84 -2.17 -8.46
N VAL A 299 7.14 -1.67 -9.66
CA VAL A 299 8.26 -2.16 -10.47
C VAL A 299 9.48 -1.26 -10.32
N GLU A 300 10.58 -1.87 -9.87
CA GLU A 300 11.92 -1.31 -9.84
C GLU A 300 12.75 -1.98 -10.93
N THR A 301 13.12 -1.23 -11.97
CA THR A 301 13.95 -1.79 -13.04
C THR A 301 15.41 -1.89 -12.63
N SER A 302 16.08 -2.87 -13.23
CA SER A 302 17.51 -3.11 -13.12
C SER A 302 18.32 -1.93 -13.66
N CYS A 303 19.64 -1.99 -13.46
CA CYS A 303 20.51 -0.89 -13.83
C CYS A 303 20.65 -0.69 -15.35
N ASP A 304 20.15 -1.58 -16.21
CA ASP A 304 20.08 -1.35 -17.67
C ASP A 304 18.82 -0.58 -18.12
N ASP A 305 17.92 -0.25 -17.19
CA ASP A 305 16.62 0.37 -17.46
C ASP A 305 15.69 -0.46 -18.37
N VAL A 306 15.95 -1.75 -18.56
CA VAL A 306 15.11 -2.69 -19.31
C VAL A 306 14.38 -3.60 -18.31
N PHE A 307 13.07 -3.74 -18.47
CA PHE A 307 12.28 -4.67 -17.64
C PHE A 307 12.27 -6.04 -18.34
N ASP A 308 13.04 -7.02 -17.87
CA ASP A 308 13.22 -8.33 -18.52
C ASP A 308 13.27 -9.53 -17.55
N LYS A 309 14.06 -9.48 -16.47
CA LYS A 309 14.30 -10.56 -15.48
C LYS A 309 13.69 -10.25 -14.11
N PRO A 310 12.35 -10.28 -13.99
CA PRO A 310 11.66 -9.85 -12.79
C PRO A 310 11.75 -10.85 -11.64
N VAL A 311 12.06 -10.32 -10.46
CA VAL A 311 11.91 -10.94 -9.14
C VAL A 311 10.66 -10.35 -8.48
N ILE A 312 9.58 -11.12 -8.45
CA ILE A 312 8.30 -10.74 -7.86
C ILE A 312 8.33 -11.06 -6.37
N VAL A 313 8.17 -10.05 -5.52
CA VAL A 313 8.18 -10.15 -4.06
C VAL A 313 6.76 -9.99 -3.56
N VAL A 314 6.23 -11.03 -2.91
CA VAL A 314 4.84 -11.10 -2.47
C VAL A 314 4.78 -10.91 -0.95
N GLU A 315 4.05 -9.89 -0.50
CA GLU A 315 3.90 -9.60 0.93
C GLU A 315 3.14 -10.70 1.69
N GLY A 316 3.28 -10.66 3.03
CA GLY A 316 2.58 -11.55 3.96
C GLY A 316 1.37 -10.90 4.65
N LEU A 317 0.94 -11.50 5.76
CA LEU A 317 -0.09 -10.92 6.62
C LEU A 317 0.49 -9.68 7.33
N ASP A 318 -0.07 -8.51 7.05
CA ASP A 318 0.38 -7.23 7.60
C ASP A 318 -0.82 -6.34 7.98
N PRO A 319 -1.45 -6.60 9.13
CA PRO A 319 -2.68 -5.94 9.54
C PRO A 319 -2.48 -4.48 9.96
N THR A 320 -1.25 -4.09 10.31
CA THR A 320 -0.88 -2.71 10.67
C THR A 320 -0.45 -1.88 9.47
N LYS A 321 -0.35 -2.49 8.28
CA LYS A 321 0.15 -1.84 7.05
C LYS A 321 1.57 -1.29 7.17
N ALA A 322 2.39 -1.93 8.00
CA ALA A 322 3.78 -1.55 8.26
C ALA A 322 4.77 -2.22 7.29
N LEU A 323 4.38 -3.27 6.57
CA LEU A 323 5.20 -3.99 5.58
C LEU A 323 5.07 -3.36 4.19
N THR A 324 5.43 -2.08 4.07
CA THR A 324 5.37 -1.38 2.78
C THR A 324 6.38 -1.98 1.78
N PRO A 325 6.22 -1.73 0.46
CA PRO A 325 7.22 -2.09 -0.56
C PRO A 325 8.64 -1.62 -0.21
N ALA A 326 8.78 -0.42 0.37
CA ALA A 326 10.08 0.09 0.80
C ALA A 326 10.67 -0.72 1.96
N VAL A 327 9.86 -1.13 2.93
CA VAL A 327 10.27 -1.98 4.05
C VAL A 327 10.66 -3.37 3.55
N MET A 328 9.87 -3.99 2.65
CA MET A 328 10.22 -5.27 2.03
C MET A 328 11.54 -5.18 1.27
N ARG A 329 11.72 -4.15 0.44
CA ARG A 329 12.95 -3.88 -0.29
C ARG A 329 14.14 -3.71 0.67
N ALA A 330 13.99 -2.94 1.74
CA ALA A 330 15.05 -2.74 2.74
C ALA A 330 15.42 -4.03 3.47
N ARG A 331 14.43 -4.85 3.83
CA ARG A 331 14.64 -6.14 4.49
C ARG A 331 15.39 -7.12 3.59
N LEU A 332 14.99 -7.24 2.32
CA LEU A 332 15.73 -8.02 1.32
C LEU A 332 17.15 -7.46 1.13
N ASN A 333 17.30 -6.14 1.07
CA ASN A 333 18.57 -5.48 0.76
C ASN A 333 19.53 -5.31 1.95
N ARG A 334 19.20 -5.85 3.15
CA ARG A 334 20.06 -5.72 4.34
C ARG A 334 21.51 -6.13 4.08
N ASN A 335 21.70 -7.18 3.28
CA ASN A 335 23.00 -7.68 2.84
C ASN A 335 23.22 -7.45 1.34
N ALA A 336 22.73 -6.32 0.82
CA ALA A 336 22.90 -5.87 -0.57
C ALA A 336 22.30 -6.79 -1.65
N PHE A 337 21.37 -7.71 -1.30
CA PHE A 337 20.75 -8.62 -2.27
C PHE A 337 20.10 -7.87 -3.43
N VAL A 338 19.17 -6.95 -3.14
CA VAL A 338 18.44 -6.18 -4.17
C VAL A 338 19.40 -5.37 -5.03
N SER A 339 20.28 -4.57 -4.42
CA SER A 339 21.24 -3.74 -5.18
C SER A 339 22.16 -4.56 -6.08
N THR A 340 22.57 -5.75 -5.61
CA THR A 340 23.42 -6.65 -6.39
C THR A 340 22.63 -7.28 -7.54
N MET A 341 21.42 -7.77 -7.29
CA MET A 341 20.57 -8.32 -8.35
C MET A 341 20.27 -7.28 -9.43
N LEU A 342 19.99 -6.03 -9.06
CA LEU A 342 19.80 -4.91 -10.00
C LEU A 342 21.04 -4.69 -10.88
N SER A 343 22.26 -4.77 -10.33
CA SER A 343 23.50 -4.61 -11.09
C SER A 343 23.85 -5.79 -12.00
N TYR A 344 23.16 -6.92 -11.83
CA TYR A 344 23.19 -8.09 -12.69
C TYR A 344 22.03 -8.13 -13.71
N GLY A 345 21.24 -7.06 -13.80
CA GLY A 345 20.16 -6.96 -14.77
C GLY A 345 18.85 -7.60 -14.31
N TYR A 346 18.62 -7.82 -13.01
CA TYR A 346 17.34 -8.31 -12.49
C TYR A 346 16.46 -7.17 -12.00
N ASP A 347 15.19 -7.19 -12.36
CA ASP A 347 14.18 -6.23 -11.89
C ASP A 347 13.48 -6.75 -10.63
N PHE A 348 12.86 -5.85 -9.86
CA PHE A 348 12.02 -6.22 -8.73
C PHE A 348 10.58 -5.74 -8.91
N VAL A 349 9.62 -6.58 -8.54
CA VAL A 349 8.19 -6.25 -8.52
C VAL A 349 7.65 -6.52 -7.12
N PHE A 350 7.40 -5.48 -6.34
CA PHE A 350 6.86 -5.60 -4.98
C PHE A 350 5.33 -5.56 -5.01
N VAL A 351 4.68 -6.58 -4.45
CA VAL A 351 3.23 -6.71 -4.41
C VAL A 351 2.70 -6.34 -3.02
N ASP A 352 1.86 -5.32 -2.94
CA ASP A 352 1.12 -4.87 -1.74
C ASP A 352 -0.39 -5.09 -1.96
N PHE A 353 -1.00 -6.03 -1.25
CA PHE A 353 -2.42 -6.35 -1.31
C PHE A 353 -3.24 -5.29 -0.57
N ASN A 354 -4.32 -4.83 -1.18
CA ASN A 354 -5.24 -3.90 -0.53
C ASN A 354 -5.88 -4.51 0.74
N ASN A 355 -6.11 -5.83 0.75
CA ASN A 355 -6.60 -6.58 1.91
C ASN A 355 -5.80 -7.89 2.14
N ASN A 356 -4.62 -7.76 2.76
CA ASN A 356 -3.76 -8.90 3.10
C ASN A 356 -4.32 -9.83 4.21
N SER A 357 -5.46 -9.49 4.81
CA SER A 357 -6.13 -10.31 5.84
C SER A 357 -7.25 -11.22 5.29
N SER A 358 -7.57 -11.07 4.00
CA SER A 358 -8.54 -11.90 3.28
C SER A 358 -8.09 -13.36 3.14
N TYR A 359 -8.98 -14.27 2.72
CA TYR A 359 -8.62 -15.64 2.36
C TYR A 359 -7.39 -15.68 1.45
N ILE A 360 -6.45 -16.60 1.72
CA ILE A 360 -5.20 -16.75 0.97
C ILE A 360 -5.47 -16.92 -0.54
N GLU A 361 -6.53 -17.63 -0.90
CA GLU A 361 -6.98 -17.85 -2.27
C GLU A 361 -7.40 -16.56 -2.98
N ASN A 362 -7.97 -15.59 -2.25
CA ASN A 362 -8.32 -14.28 -2.82
C ASN A 362 -7.07 -13.49 -3.19
N ASN A 363 -6.04 -13.51 -2.34
CA ASN A 363 -4.77 -12.85 -2.62
C ASN A 363 -3.99 -13.58 -3.72
N ALA A 364 -4.08 -14.91 -3.78
CA ALA A 364 -3.50 -15.69 -4.87
C ALA A 364 -4.12 -15.32 -6.23
N LYS A 365 -5.43 -15.02 -6.26
CA LYS A 365 -6.09 -14.54 -7.48
C LYS A 365 -5.58 -13.17 -7.94
N GLN A 366 -5.26 -12.28 -7.01
CA GLN A 366 -4.62 -10.99 -7.37
C GLN A 366 -3.19 -11.21 -7.90
N LEU A 367 -2.43 -12.12 -7.29
CA LEU A 367 -1.06 -12.43 -7.72
C LEU A 367 -1.02 -13.01 -9.14
N GLU A 368 -1.99 -13.86 -9.52
CA GLU A 368 -2.13 -14.34 -10.90
C GLU A 368 -2.16 -13.16 -11.88
N LYS A 369 -2.97 -12.14 -11.57
CA LYS A 369 -3.09 -10.98 -12.43
C LYS A 369 -1.83 -10.12 -12.48
N VAL A 370 -1.09 -10.03 -11.36
CA VAL A 370 0.24 -9.41 -11.34
C VAL A 370 1.21 -10.17 -12.26
N ILE A 371 1.23 -11.50 -12.21
CA ILE A 371 2.09 -12.33 -13.07
C ILE A 371 1.74 -12.14 -14.55
N GLU A 372 0.46 -12.07 -14.89
CA GLU A 372 0.02 -11.75 -16.26
C GLU A 372 0.55 -10.39 -16.74
N LEU A 373 0.46 -9.35 -15.89
CA LEU A 373 0.98 -8.02 -16.21
C LEU A 373 2.50 -8.01 -16.36
N VAL A 374 3.22 -8.71 -15.49
CA VAL A 374 4.67 -8.89 -15.60
C VAL A 374 5.03 -9.54 -16.93
N ASN A 375 4.35 -10.64 -17.30
CA ASN A 375 4.61 -11.34 -18.56
C ASN A 375 4.25 -10.53 -19.80
N ALA A 376 3.22 -9.70 -19.73
CA ALA A 376 2.80 -8.85 -20.85
C ALA A 376 3.72 -7.64 -21.08
N ASN A 377 4.44 -7.18 -20.05
CA ASN A 377 5.25 -5.96 -20.11
C ASN A 377 6.77 -6.20 -20.13
N LYS A 378 7.24 -7.40 -19.75
CA LYS A 378 8.67 -7.72 -19.79
C LYS A 378 9.17 -7.86 -21.22
N THR A 379 10.41 -7.43 -21.44
CA THR A 379 11.12 -7.49 -22.71
C THR A 379 11.88 -8.81 -22.80
N GLY A 380 11.78 -9.49 -23.94
CA GLY A 380 12.43 -10.78 -24.12
C GLY A 380 11.70 -11.93 -23.41
N ASN A 381 12.29 -13.12 -23.49
CA ASN A 381 11.69 -14.37 -23.02
C ASN A 381 12.40 -14.90 -21.77
N PHE A 382 12.50 -14.07 -20.74
CA PHE A 382 13.07 -14.47 -19.45
C PHE A 382 11.97 -14.93 -18.50
N LYS A 383 12.25 -15.97 -17.72
CA LYS A 383 11.33 -16.44 -16.69
C LYS A 383 11.48 -15.62 -15.41
N SER A 384 10.37 -15.40 -14.73
CA SER A 384 10.34 -14.65 -13.47
C SER A 384 10.77 -15.52 -12.29
N THR A 385 11.20 -14.90 -11.20
CA THR A 385 11.34 -15.54 -9.88
C THR A 385 10.28 -14.97 -8.95
N VAL A 386 9.63 -15.81 -8.13
CA VAL A 386 8.65 -15.37 -7.12
C VAL A 386 9.19 -15.68 -5.73
N ILE A 387 9.30 -14.65 -4.88
CA ILE A 387 9.65 -14.76 -3.46
C ILE A 387 8.43 -14.43 -2.63
N GLY A 388 7.88 -15.42 -1.93
CA GLY A 388 6.72 -15.23 -1.07
C GLY A 388 7.12 -15.10 0.40
N TYR A 389 6.96 -13.91 0.97
CA TYR A 389 7.24 -13.61 2.39
C TYR A 389 6.11 -14.11 3.30
N SER A 390 6.42 -14.95 4.28
CA SER A 390 5.43 -15.42 5.26
C SER A 390 4.20 -16.03 4.54
N MET A 391 2.99 -15.55 4.81
CA MET A 391 1.77 -15.90 4.08
C MET A 391 1.92 -15.76 2.55
N GLY A 392 2.74 -14.83 2.06
CA GLY A 392 3.06 -14.64 0.64
C GLY A 392 3.60 -15.92 -0.04
N GLY A 393 4.28 -16.80 0.71
CA GLY A 393 4.69 -18.11 0.20
C GLY A 393 3.49 -19.04 -0.06
N LEU A 394 2.51 -19.05 0.84
CA LEU A 394 1.25 -19.80 0.64
C LEU A 394 0.48 -19.26 -0.58
N ILE A 395 0.42 -17.93 -0.70
CA ILE A 395 -0.20 -17.23 -1.83
C ILE A 395 0.47 -17.63 -3.14
N ALA A 396 1.81 -17.56 -3.21
CA ALA A 396 2.59 -17.91 -4.39
C ALA A 396 2.45 -19.39 -4.75
N ARG A 397 2.56 -20.30 -3.76
CA ARG A 397 2.33 -21.74 -3.95
C ARG A 397 0.96 -22.01 -4.57
N TRP A 398 -0.09 -21.43 -3.98
CA TRP A 398 -1.45 -21.59 -4.47
C TRP A 398 -1.62 -21.04 -5.89
N CYS A 399 -1.19 -19.80 -6.11
CA CYS A 399 -1.31 -19.10 -7.39
C CYS A 399 -0.64 -19.88 -8.53
N LEU A 400 0.64 -20.21 -8.37
CA LEU A 400 1.42 -20.88 -9.43
C LEU A 400 0.82 -22.24 -9.76
N LYS A 401 0.51 -23.04 -8.73
CA LYS A 401 -0.09 -24.35 -8.94
C LYS A 401 -1.49 -24.26 -9.56
N ASP A 402 -2.29 -23.27 -9.17
CA ASP A 402 -3.61 -23.05 -9.76
C ASP A 402 -3.55 -22.65 -11.25
N MET A 403 -2.57 -21.84 -11.64
CA MET A 403 -2.30 -21.54 -13.04
C MET A 403 -1.92 -22.81 -13.82
N GLU A 404 -1.03 -23.63 -13.27
CA GLU A 404 -0.64 -24.91 -13.89
C GLU A 404 -1.82 -25.88 -14.06
N ASP A 405 -2.66 -26.03 -13.04
CA ASP A 405 -3.84 -26.91 -13.07
C ASP A 405 -4.83 -26.47 -14.16
N ARG A 406 -4.91 -25.16 -14.42
CA ARG A 406 -5.73 -24.58 -15.50
C ARG A 406 -5.03 -24.51 -16.84
N GLY A 407 -3.80 -25.03 -16.96
CA GLY A 407 -3.00 -24.99 -18.20
C GLY A 407 -2.51 -23.60 -18.58
N LEU A 408 -2.50 -22.63 -17.66
CA LEU A 408 -2.00 -21.28 -17.87
C LEU A 408 -0.48 -21.22 -17.72
N GLN A 409 0.20 -20.64 -18.69
CA GLN A 409 1.64 -20.45 -18.67
C GLN A 409 2.01 -19.24 -17.80
N HIS A 410 2.49 -19.49 -16.58
CA HIS A 410 2.89 -18.43 -15.65
C HIS A 410 4.29 -17.86 -15.94
N ASN A 411 5.13 -18.53 -16.74
CA ASN A 411 6.51 -18.12 -17.07
C ASN A 411 7.37 -17.76 -15.83
N VAL A 412 7.21 -18.52 -14.76
CA VAL A 412 8.02 -18.44 -13.54
C VAL A 412 8.97 -19.63 -13.54
N GLU A 413 10.22 -19.41 -13.17
CA GLU A 413 11.24 -20.45 -13.05
C GLU A 413 11.46 -20.86 -11.61
N ASN A 414 11.51 -19.90 -10.69
CA ASN A 414 11.83 -20.15 -9.28
C ASN A 414 10.68 -19.71 -8.38
N TYR A 415 10.23 -20.60 -7.50
CA TYR A 415 9.37 -20.29 -6.38
C TYR A 415 10.17 -20.42 -5.08
N ILE A 416 10.36 -19.29 -4.40
CA ILE A 416 11.07 -19.19 -3.12
C ILE A 416 10.05 -18.98 -2.01
N SER A 417 9.86 -20.01 -1.19
CA SER A 417 9.07 -19.97 0.03
C SER A 417 9.87 -19.33 1.15
N TYR A 418 9.57 -18.10 1.52
CA TYR A 418 10.37 -17.31 2.44
C TYR A 418 9.74 -17.23 3.83
N ASP A 419 10.13 -18.18 4.70
CA ASP A 419 9.60 -18.39 6.05
C ASP A 419 8.07 -18.52 6.07
N ALA A 420 7.52 -19.30 5.13
CA ALA A 420 6.07 -19.40 4.91
C ALA A 420 5.44 -20.52 5.77
N PRO A 421 4.31 -20.29 6.44
CA PRO A 421 3.72 -21.26 7.35
C PRO A 421 2.92 -22.36 6.62
N HIS A 422 3.57 -23.23 5.84
CA HIS A 422 2.91 -24.34 5.10
C HIS A 422 2.13 -25.28 6.01
N GLN A 423 2.63 -25.51 7.22
CA GLN A 423 1.98 -26.33 8.24
C GLN A 423 1.40 -25.47 9.37
N GLY A 424 1.16 -24.19 9.08
CA GLY A 424 0.59 -23.20 9.98
C GLY A 424 1.58 -22.49 10.89
N ALA A 425 1.06 -21.49 11.60
CA ALA A 425 1.78 -20.60 12.51
C ALA A 425 1.26 -20.78 13.95
N ASN A 426 2.03 -20.32 14.91
CA ASN A 426 1.74 -20.42 16.34
C ASN A 426 1.71 -19.04 17.00
N ILE A 427 0.73 -18.85 17.87
CA ILE A 427 0.72 -17.78 18.87
C ILE A 427 0.32 -18.45 20.20
N PRO A 428 1.05 -18.24 21.30
CA PRO A 428 0.82 -18.95 22.54
C PRO A 428 -0.63 -18.92 22.97
N LEU A 429 -1.21 -20.10 23.20
CA LEU A 429 -2.62 -20.23 23.55
C LEU A 429 -2.96 -19.42 24.79
N GLY A 430 -2.09 -19.41 25.81
CA GLY A 430 -2.27 -18.59 27.00
C GLY A 430 -2.47 -17.10 26.70
N MET A 431 -1.75 -16.57 25.71
CA MET A 431 -1.90 -15.19 25.25
C MET A 431 -3.22 -14.98 24.51
N GLN A 432 -3.59 -15.90 23.61
CA GLN A 432 -4.89 -15.85 22.90
C GLN A 432 -6.07 -15.87 23.89
N TYR A 433 -5.99 -16.69 24.94
CA TYR A 433 -7.00 -16.78 26.01
C TYR A 433 -7.15 -15.49 26.79
N ILE A 434 -6.04 -14.96 27.33
CA ILE A 434 -6.07 -13.73 28.11
C ILE A 434 -6.60 -12.60 27.26
N PHE A 435 -6.14 -12.49 26.03
CA PHE A 435 -6.61 -11.47 25.11
C PHE A 435 -8.13 -11.57 24.88
N SER A 436 -8.63 -12.77 24.59
CA SER A 436 -10.06 -12.97 24.33
C SER A 436 -10.94 -12.76 25.57
N GLU A 437 -10.51 -13.22 26.75
CA GLU A 437 -11.22 -12.98 28.03
C GLU A 437 -11.18 -11.51 28.43
N MET A 438 -10.02 -10.85 28.27
CA MET A 438 -9.85 -9.43 28.52
C MET A 438 -10.78 -8.61 27.62
N LEU A 439 -10.87 -8.94 26.33
CA LEU A 439 -11.80 -8.26 25.42
C LEU A 439 -13.27 -8.62 25.67
N ASN A 440 -13.58 -9.77 26.26
CA ASN A 440 -14.96 -10.10 26.62
C ASN A 440 -15.40 -9.30 27.88
N ASP A 441 -14.57 -9.29 28.91
CA ASP A 441 -14.89 -8.63 30.18
C ASP A 441 -14.66 -7.12 30.16
N MET A 442 -13.76 -6.66 29.29
CA MET A 442 -13.48 -5.25 29.01
C MET A 442 -13.50 -5.01 27.49
N PRO A 443 -14.68 -5.11 26.84
CA PRO A 443 -14.78 -4.95 25.38
C PRO A 443 -14.41 -3.55 24.91
N TYR A 444 -14.45 -2.60 25.84
CA TYR A 444 -13.87 -1.29 25.67
C TYR A 444 -12.35 -1.36 25.34
N LEU A 445 -11.55 -2.29 25.87
CA LEU A 445 -10.14 -2.37 25.47
C LEU A 445 -9.92 -2.64 23.97
N ALA A 446 -10.86 -3.32 23.28
CA ALA A 446 -10.83 -3.46 21.81
C ALA A 446 -11.16 -2.14 21.09
N TRP A 447 -11.88 -1.24 21.75
CA TRP A 447 -12.41 0.01 21.19
C TRP A 447 -11.63 1.27 21.62
N PHE A 448 -10.93 1.22 22.76
CA PHE A 448 -10.17 2.31 23.38
C PHE A 448 -8.65 2.04 23.41
N GLY A 449 -8.20 0.80 23.16
CA GLY A 449 -6.81 0.36 23.39
C GLY A 449 -5.84 0.48 22.20
N GLY A 450 -6.15 1.27 21.17
CA GLY A 450 -5.30 1.40 19.98
C GLY A 450 -4.97 0.04 19.33
N ASP A 451 -3.68 -0.31 19.32
CA ASP A 451 -3.11 -1.53 18.73
C ASP A 451 -3.80 -2.84 19.17
N LEU A 452 -4.42 -2.87 20.36
CA LEU A 452 -5.17 -4.05 20.84
C LEU A 452 -6.40 -4.38 19.97
N GLY A 453 -7.10 -3.39 19.42
CA GLY A 453 -8.21 -3.61 18.49
C GLY A 453 -7.73 -4.15 17.13
N GLY A 454 -6.62 -3.61 16.62
CA GLY A 454 -5.96 -4.09 15.40
C GLY A 454 -5.49 -5.54 15.53
N VAL A 455 -4.88 -5.88 16.66
CA VAL A 455 -4.47 -7.25 17.00
C VAL A 455 -5.68 -8.21 17.04
N SER A 456 -6.81 -7.82 17.63
CA SER A 456 -8.04 -8.64 17.67
C SER A 456 -8.60 -8.94 16.28
N ASN A 457 -8.69 -7.92 15.44
CA ASN A 457 -9.18 -8.04 14.07
C ASN A 457 -8.23 -8.89 13.22
N SER A 458 -6.93 -8.85 13.52
CA SER A 458 -5.92 -9.69 12.87
C SER A 458 -6.12 -11.18 13.21
N PHE A 459 -6.30 -11.51 14.49
CA PHE A 459 -6.52 -12.89 14.96
C PHE A 459 -7.81 -13.53 14.44
N SER A 460 -8.83 -12.72 14.14
CA SER A 460 -10.12 -13.17 13.64
C SER A 460 -10.24 -13.13 12.12
N SER A 461 -9.22 -12.61 11.42
CA SER A 461 -9.20 -12.54 9.96
C SER A 461 -9.18 -13.92 9.28
N PRO A 462 -9.77 -14.07 8.08
CA PRO A 462 -9.72 -15.31 7.31
C PRO A 462 -8.29 -15.86 7.11
N ALA A 463 -7.33 -15.01 6.72
CA ALA A 463 -5.93 -15.41 6.56
C ALA A 463 -5.34 -16.01 7.84
N ALA A 464 -5.49 -15.31 8.98
CA ALA A 464 -4.97 -15.80 10.26
C ALA A 464 -5.65 -17.11 10.68
N ARG A 465 -6.96 -17.23 10.48
CA ARG A 465 -7.72 -18.46 10.76
C ARG A 465 -7.33 -19.63 9.87
N GLN A 466 -6.88 -19.39 8.63
CA GLN A 466 -6.33 -20.42 7.74
C GLN A 466 -4.91 -20.85 8.14
N MET A 467 -4.15 -20.03 8.89
CA MET A 467 -2.76 -20.31 9.25
C MET A 467 -2.54 -20.75 10.71
N LEU A 468 -3.31 -20.24 11.67
CA LEU A 468 -3.09 -20.55 13.09
C LEU A 468 -3.38 -22.03 13.39
N ASN A 469 -2.40 -22.71 13.97
CA ASN A 469 -2.49 -24.13 14.29
C ASN A 469 -3.48 -24.44 15.41
N MET A 470 -3.64 -23.53 16.37
CA MET A 470 -4.62 -23.64 17.45
C MET A 470 -5.22 -22.26 17.74
N ARG A 471 -6.51 -22.23 18.05
CA ARG A 471 -7.21 -21.00 18.46
C ARG A 471 -7.89 -21.16 19.80
N ALA A 472 -7.90 -20.08 20.58
CA ALA A 472 -8.86 -19.92 21.66
C ALA A 472 -10.20 -19.51 21.04
N VAL A 473 -11.23 -20.35 21.18
CA VAL A 473 -12.57 -20.13 20.61
C VAL A 473 -13.61 -20.07 21.71
N GLN A 474 -14.48 -19.07 21.65
CA GLN A 474 -15.60 -18.94 22.58
C GLN A 474 -16.53 -20.14 22.38
N SER A 475 -16.82 -20.89 23.44
CA SER A 475 -17.89 -21.87 23.42
C SER A 475 -19.21 -21.19 23.03
N GLY A 476 -20.09 -21.87 22.29
CA GLY A 476 -21.39 -21.31 21.88
C GLY A 476 -22.27 -20.78 23.03
N ASN A 477 -21.88 -21.06 24.28
CA ASN A 477 -22.33 -20.37 25.47
C ASN A 477 -21.24 -19.36 25.95
N PRO A 478 -21.52 -18.04 25.99
CA PRO A 478 -20.56 -17.01 26.41
C PRO A 478 -20.19 -17.05 27.91
N PHE A 479 -20.94 -17.80 28.72
CA PHE A 479 -20.66 -18.01 30.16
C PHE A 479 -19.65 -19.14 30.40
N LEU A 480 -19.48 -20.04 29.43
CA LEU A 480 -18.48 -21.09 29.49
C LEU A 480 -17.10 -20.52 29.08
N PRO A 481 -16.00 -21.04 29.67
CA PRO A 481 -14.66 -20.64 29.30
C PRO A 481 -14.44 -20.87 27.80
N TYR A 482 -13.61 -20.03 27.18
CA TYR A 482 -13.06 -20.34 25.87
C TYR A 482 -12.50 -21.77 25.87
N THR A 483 -12.66 -22.45 24.75
CA THR A 483 -12.12 -23.78 24.50
C THR A 483 -11.01 -23.69 23.48
N THR A 484 -10.07 -24.63 23.53
CA THR A 484 -9.06 -24.73 22.48
C THR A 484 -9.61 -25.58 21.37
N SER A 485 -9.67 -25.04 20.16
CA SER A 485 -10.02 -25.81 18.98
C SER A 485 -9.20 -25.37 17.77
N ILE A 486 -9.21 -26.22 16.75
CA ILE A 486 -8.73 -25.84 15.44
C ILE A 486 -9.86 -25.13 14.71
N ASP A 487 -9.50 -24.06 14.02
CA ASP A 487 -10.46 -23.36 13.19
C ASP A 487 -10.88 -24.24 12.01
N PRO A 488 -12.17 -24.37 11.69
CA PRO A 488 -12.60 -25.08 10.49
C PRO A 488 -11.92 -24.58 9.20
N LEU A 489 -11.57 -23.29 9.13
CA LEU A 489 -10.81 -22.74 7.99
C LEU A 489 -9.38 -23.31 7.92
N ARG A 490 -8.70 -23.51 9.05
CA ARG A 490 -7.35 -24.11 9.11
C ARG A 490 -7.39 -25.53 8.58
N THR A 491 -8.34 -26.34 9.05
CA THR A 491 -8.51 -27.74 8.61
C THR A 491 -8.78 -27.79 7.11
N ALA A 492 -9.80 -27.06 6.65
CA ALA A 492 -10.18 -27.06 5.24
C ALA A 492 -9.07 -26.52 4.33
N PHE A 493 -8.37 -25.46 4.74
CA PHE A 493 -7.25 -24.92 3.97
C PHE A 493 -6.07 -25.91 3.93
N ALA A 494 -5.74 -26.60 5.03
CA ALA A 494 -4.68 -27.61 5.04
C ALA A 494 -4.94 -28.73 4.04
N GLU A 495 -6.17 -29.26 4.06
CA GLU A 495 -6.60 -30.34 3.18
C GLU A 495 -6.57 -29.89 1.72
N ARG A 496 -7.08 -28.68 1.44
CA ARG A 496 -7.03 -28.08 0.11
C ARG A 496 -5.60 -27.85 -0.36
N LEU A 497 -4.74 -27.26 0.47
CA LEU A 497 -3.35 -26.96 0.12
C LEU A 497 -2.54 -28.25 -0.12
N LYS A 498 -2.78 -29.29 0.68
CA LYS A 498 -2.19 -30.63 0.49
C LYS A 498 -2.67 -31.25 -0.81
N ALA A 499 -3.98 -31.21 -1.10
CA ALA A 499 -4.55 -31.73 -2.33
C ALA A 499 -4.10 -30.95 -3.57
N LYS A 500 -3.92 -29.62 -3.44
CA LYS A 500 -3.41 -28.73 -4.49
C LYS A 500 -1.96 -29.07 -4.86
N GLY A 501 -1.14 -29.41 -3.85
CA GLY A 501 0.26 -29.74 -4.03
C GLY A 501 1.14 -28.50 -4.21
N TYR A 502 2.26 -28.69 -4.91
CA TYR A 502 3.24 -27.64 -5.24
C TYR A 502 3.28 -27.40 -6.76
N PRO A 503 3.66 -26.20 -7.21
CA PRO A 503 3.93 -25.97 -8.63
C PRO A 503 5.03 -26.91 -9.13
N GLN A 504 4.83 -27.44 -10.33
CA GLN A 504 5.68 -28.45 -10.99
C GLN A 504 6.47 -27.88 -12.17
N GLN A 505 6.14 -26.67 -12.64
CA GLN A 505 6.86 -25.96 -13.71
C GLN A 505 7.91 -24.99 -13.15
N THR A 506 8.14 -25.01 -11.84
CA THR A 506 9.12 -24.19 -11.12
C THR A 506 10.10 -25.04 -10.31
N HIS A 507 11.30 -24.52 -10.12
CA HIS A 507 12.18 -24.94 -9.04
C HIS A 507 11.67 -24.39 -7.71
N ASN A 508 11.42 -25.28 -6.76
CA ASN A 508 10.86 -24.93 -5.46
C ASN A 508 11.96 -24.89 -4.39
N TYR A 509 12.19 -23.71 -3.81
CA TYR A 509 13.20 -23.50 -2.76
C TYR A 509 12.58 -23.05 -1.44
N GLY A 510 13.05 -23.65 -0.35
CA GLY A 510 12.59 -23.34 1.01
C GLY A 510 13.58 -22.46 1.78
N VAL A 511 13.12 -21.40 2.40
CA VAL A 511 13.89 -20.62 3.37
C VAL A 511 13.12 -20.68 4.69
N ALA A 512 13.75 -21.17 5.74
CA ALA A 512 13.23 -21.16 7.09
C ALA A 512 14.09 -20.28 7.98
N PHE A 513 13.43 -19.49 8.81
CA PHE A 513 14.10 -18.66 9.80
C PHE A 513 14.20 -19.41 11.14
N GLY A 514 15.19 -19.04 11.95
CA GLY A 514 15.48 -19.73 13.20
C GLY A 514 16.38 -20.96 13.04
N ARG A 515 16.85 -21.47 14.18
CA ARG A 515 17.81 -22.58 14.24
C ARG A 515 17.14 -23.90 13.86
N GLY A 516 17.81 -24.70 13.04
CA GLY A 516 17.37 -26.05 12.65
C GLY A 516 18.04 -27.19 13.43
N ASP A 517 19.00 -26.90 14.31
CA ASP A 517 19.95 -27.89 14.86
C ASP A 517 19.47 -28.64 16.11
N ASN A 518 18.24 -28.41 16.57
CA ASN A 518 17.55 -29.06 17.70
C ASN A 518 18.50 -29.66 18.79
N VAL A 519 19.36 -28.84 19.38
CA VAL A 519 20.37 -29.29 20.35
C VAL A 519 19.69 -29.53 21.73
N PRO A 520 19.76 -30.75 22.31
CA PRO A 520 19.16 -31.04 23.62
C PRO A 520 19.69 -30.14 24.73
N GLY A 521 18.80 -29.67 25.63
CA GLY A 521 19.16 -28.78 26.75
C GLY A 521 19.40 -27.32 26.35
N ASN A 522 19.46 -27.04 25.05
CA ASN A 522 19.47 -25.72 24.46
C ASN A 522 18.09 -25.50 23.82
N LYS A 523 17.03 -25.43 24.64
CA LYS A 523 15.63 -25.17 24.23
C LYS A 523 15.46 -23.72 23.72
N ASN A 524 16.39 -23.26 22.88
CA ASN A 524 16.40 -21.95 22.30
C ASN A 524 15.43 -21.97 21.12
N ALA A 525 14.18 -21.58 21.34
CA ALA A 525 13.38 -21.01 20.26
C ALA A 525 14.23 -19.95 19.57
N GLY A 526 14.64 -20.19 18.31
CA GLY A 526 15.18 -19.16 17.40
C GLY A 526 16.23 -18.17 17.95
N ASN A 527 17.11 -18.56 18.88
CA ASN A 527 18.35 -17.96 19.41
C ASN A 527 18.54 -16.43 19.67
N GLY A 528 19.14 -16.10 20.85
CA GLY A 528 20.21 -15.09 20.92
C GLY A 528 20.37 -14.22 22.18
N ARG A 529 19.28 -13.80 22.85
CA ARG A 529 19.35 -12.98 24.10
C ARG A 529 18.25 -13.25 25.13
N GLN A 530 17.27 -14.09 24.81
CA GLN A 530 16.17 -14.47 25.72
C GLN A 530 16.61 -15.50 26.77
N PHE A 531 17.84 -16.01 26.67
CA PHE A 531 18.49 -16.92 27.62
C PHE A 531 19.71 -16.23 28.23
N THR A 532 19.48 -15.14 28.96
CA THR A 532 20.49 -14.75 29.96
C THR A 532 20.41 -15.83 31.07
N PRO A 533 21.51 -16.40 31.58
CA PRO A 533 21.45 -17.43 32.61
C PRO A 533 20.56 -16.96 33.79
N GLY A 534 19.40 -17.60 33.98
CA GLY A 534 18.43 -17.20 35.01
C GLY A 534 16.97 -17.65 34.81
N ASP A 535 16.45 -17.73 33.57
CA ASP A 535 15.07 -18.19 33.29
C ASP A 535 14.86 -18.61 31.80
N PRO A 536 15.04 -19.89 31.43
CA PRO A 536 14.92 -20.36 30.04
C PRO A 536 13.46 -20.41 29.57
N PHE A 537 13.12 -19.82 28.41
CA PHE A 537 11.79 -20.00 27.79
C PHE A 537 11.56 -21.49 27.49
N GLY A 538 10.54 -22.08 28.09
CA GLY A 538 10.26 -23.51 27.96
C GLY A 538 8.82 -23.87 28.31
N PRO A 539 8.43 -25.14 28.16
CA PRO A 539 7.06 -25.57 28.42
C PRO A 539 6.62 -25.24 29.84
N GLY A 540 5.44 -24.63 30.01
CA GLY A 540 4.90 -24.22 31.30
C GLY A 540 5.53 -22.97 31.92
N THR A 541 6.53 -22.36 31.27
CA THR A 541 7.13 -21.10 31.77
C THR A 541 6.13 -19.95 31.69
N LYS A 542 6.20 -19.01 32.64
CA LYS A 542 5.32 -17.85 32.65
C LYS A 542 5.82 -16.84 31.63
N ILE A 543 5.06 -16.63 30.57
CA ILE A 543 5.45 -15.74 29.45
C ILE A 543 4.81 -14.35 29.55
N PHE A 544 3.83 -14.18 30.43
CA PHE A 544 3.15 -12.91 30.65
C PHE A 544 2.53 -12.86 32.04
N GLU A 545 2.60 -11.69 32.69
CA GLU A 545 1.77 -11.31 33.82
C GLU A 545 1.47 -9.85 33.66
N GLY A 546 0.20 -9.53 33.72
CA GLY A 546 -0.23 -8.16 33.61
C GLY A 546 -1.57 -7.98 34.23
N GLY A 547 -1.74 -6.82 34.82
CA GLY A 547 -3.02 -6.36 35.30
C GLY A 547 -3.26 -4.92 34.89
N VAL A 548 -4.53 -4.61 34.74
CA VAL A 548 -4.98 -3.23 34.70
C VAL A 548 -5.80 -2.99 35.95
N THR A 549 -5.39 -1.97 36.70
CA THR A 549 -6.20 -1.42 37.78
C THR A 549 -6.87 -0.17 37.25
N PHE A 550 -8.19 -0.23 37.15
CA PHE A 550 -9.01 0.88 36.76
C PHE A 550 -10.13 1.11 37.77
N LEU A 551 -10.00 2.16 38.58
CA LEU A 551 -10.99 2.60 39.57
C LEU A 551 -11.23 1.52 40.64
N LEU A 552 -12.24 0.67 40.46
CA LEU A 552 -12.56 -0.46 41.34
C LEU A 552 -12.60 -1.79 40.59
N VAL A 553 -12.25 -1.76 39.30
CA VAL A 553 -12.09 -2.91 38.45
C VAL A 553 -10.62 -3.19 38.30
N ASN A 554 -10.24 -4.41 38.67
CA ASN A 554 -8.90 -4.91 38.59
C ASN A 554 -8.99 -6.17 37.77
N PHE A 555 -8.24 -6.28 36.69
CA PHE A 555 -7.90 -7.61 36.20
C PHE A 555 -6.44 -7.87 36.45
N SER A 556 -6.12 -9.12 36.72
CA SER A 556 -4.78 -9.66 36.77
C SER A 556 -4.81 -10.95 35.98
N SER A 557 -3.83 -11.11 35.11
CA SER A 557 -3.77 -12.27 34.24
C SER A 557 -2.34 -12.74 34.11
N GLN A 558 -2.19 -14.05 33.96
CA GLN A 558 -0.90 -14.73 33.81
C GLN A 558 -1.04 -15.68 32.63
N ALA A 559 -0.15 -15.59 31.65
CA ALA A 559 -0.04 -16.56 30.56
C ALA A 559 1.18 -17.43 30.77
N TYR A 560 1.06 -18.69 30.38
CA TYR A 560 2.15 -19.65 30.40
C TYR A 560 2.31 -20.25 29.00
N ALA A 561 3.55 -20.56 28.65
CA ALA A 561 3.83 -21.40 27.49
C ALA A 561 3.16 -22.78 27.69
N LEU A 562 2.71 -23.38 26.61
CA LEU A 562 2.02 -24.67 26.62
C LEU A 562 2.89 -25.74 27.32
N PRO A 563 2.41 -26.41 28.39
CA PRO A 563 3.19 -27.47 29.05
C PRO A 563 3.25 -28.73 28.19
N GLU A 564 4.41 -29.38 28.14
CA GLU A 564 4.58 -30.69 27.49
C GLU A 564 3.84 -31.77 28.31
N ASN A 565 2.83 -32.42 27.72
CA ASN A 565 2.19 -33.64 28.24
C ASN A 565 1.70 -33.58 29.71
N ASN A 566 1.45 -32.40 30.26
CA ASN A 566 1.02 -32.20 31.64
C ASN A 566 -0.28 -31.40 31.72
N THR A 567 -1.14 -31.71 32.68
CA THR A 567 -2.36 -30.98 33.01
C THR A 567 -2.03 -29.76 33.87
N ASP A 568 -1.42 -28.73 33.28
CA ASP A 568 -1.14 -27.47 33.97
C ASP A 568 -1.86 -26.27 33.33
N TYR A 569 -1.85 -25.15 34.02
CA TYR A 569 -2.51 -23.92 33.59
C TYR A 569 -1.71 -23.24 32.47
N ILE A 570 -2.38 -22.93 31.36
CA ILE A 570 -1.83 -22.10 30.27
C ILE A 570 -2.22 -20.64 30.39
N ALA A 571 -3.32 -20.36 31.09
CA ALA A 571 -3.72 -19.01 31.44
C ALA A 571 -4.46 -18.99 32.77
N ARG A 572 -4.20 -17.96 33.57
CA ARG A 572 -5.00 -17.59 34.73
C ARG A 572 -5.50 -16.19 34.50
N TYR A 573 -6.80 -16.02 34.52
CA TYR A 573 -7.44 -14.74 34.37
C TYR A 573 -8.29 -14.48 35.61
N ARG A 574 -7.95 -13.40 36.32
CA ARG A 574 -8.67 -12.94 37.51
C ARG A 574 -9.21 -11.57 37.19
N PHE A 575 -10.51 -11.43 37.27
CA PHE A 575 -11.18 -10.17 37.20
C PHE A 575 -11.89 -9.93 38.52
N TYR A 576 -11.62 -8.78 39.10
CA TYR A 576 -12.17 -8.27 40.33
C TYR A 576 -12.75 -6.88 40.04
N GLY A 577 -14.00 -6.86 39.64
CA GLY A 577 -14.77 -5.64 39.45
C GLY A 577 -15.63 -5.36 40.67
N VAL A 578 -15.19 -4.50 41.58
CA VAL A 578 -16.14 -3.86 42.49
C VAL A 578 -16.80 -2.76 41.69
N THR A 579 -18.01 -3.00 41.20
CA THR A 579 -18.82 -1.86 40.76
C THR A 579 -19.33 -1.21 42.04
N ILE A 580 -18.57 -0.27 42.63
CA ILE A 580 -19.21 0.64 43.58
C ILE A 580 -20.17 1.42 42.71
N ARG A 581 -21.47 1.25 42.96
CA ARG A 581 -22.50 2.10 42.38
C ARG A 581 -22.32 3.49 43.01
N ARG A 582 -21.29 4.23 42.60
CA ARG A 582 -21.17 5.64 42.90
C ARG A 582 -21.88 6.37 41.79
N ILE A 583 -23.08 6.82 42.13
CA ILE A 583 -23.73 7.83 41.32
C ILE A 583 -23.54 9.13 42.10
N PHE A 584 -22.74 10.06 41.54
CA PHE A 584 -22.51 11.40 42.11
C PHE A 584 -21.84 11.44 43.50
N GLY A 585 -20.80 10.64 43.74
CA GLY A 585 -20.06 10.64 45.02
C GLY A 585 -20.76 9.93 46.19
N ILE A 586 -21.96 9.37 45.97
CA ILE A 586 -22.74 8.64 46.97
C ILE A 586 -22.60 7.12 46.72
N PRO A 587 -22.16 6.31 47.70
CA PRO A 587 -22.02 4.87 47.53
C PRO A 587 -23.36 4.14 47.65
N LEU A 588 -23.84 3.54 46.56
CA LEU A 588 -24.84 2.47 46.57
C LEU A 588 -24.13 1.11 46.58
N LEU A 589 -24.80 0.07 47.11
CA LEU A 589 -24.22 -1.23 47.43
C LEU A 589 -23.33 -1.76 46.29
N PRO A 590 -22.08 -2.16 46.58
CA PRO A 590 -21.17 -2.66 45.57
C PRO A 590 -21.66 -3.99 45.01
N SER A 591 -21.80 -4.11 43.68
CA SER A 591 -21.81 -5.43 43.05
C SER A 591 -20.38 -5.83 42.79
N ILE A 592 -19.93 -6.89 43.47
CA ILE A 592 -18.59 -7.42 43.33
C ILE A 592 -18.63 -8.53 42.29
N ASN A 593 -18.13 -8.25 41.09
CA ASN A 593 -17.89 -9.25 40.06
C ASN A 593 -16.51 -9.85 40.30
N ILE A 594 -16.47 -11.06 40.85
CA ILE A 594 -15.24 -11.84 40.96
C ILE A 594 -15.32 -12.97 39.95
N LYS A 595 -14.49 -12.90 38.92
CA LYS A 595 -14.34 -13.96 37.92
C LYS A 595 -12.92 -14.49 38.00
N VAL A 596 -12.78 -15.76 38.34
CA VAL A 596 -11.51 -16.47 38.26
C VAL A 596 -11.67 -17.56 37.22
N ARG A 597 -10.92 -17.44 36.13
CA ARG A 597 -10.85 -18.43 35.06
C ARG A 597 -9.44 -18.98 35.03
N ASN A 598 -9.34 -20.29 35.16
CA ASN A 598 -8.09 -20.98 34.98
C ASN A 598 -8.24 -21.92 33.79
N PHE A 599 -7.44 -21.69 32.76
CA PHE A 599 -7.45 -22.48 31.54
C PHE A 599 -6.39 -23.54 31.64
N ARG A 600 -6.83 -24.80 31.55
CA ARG A 600 -5.96 -25.97 31.47
C ARG A 600 -6.17 -26.63 30.13
N ILE A 601 -5.12 -27.27 29.67
CA ILE A 601 -5.14 -28.02 28.44
C ILE A 601 -4.39 -29.33 28.65
N SER A 602 -4.81 -30.36 27.95
CA SER A 602 -4.20 -31.69 28.01
C SER A 602 -3.94 -32.19 26.59
N ASN A 603 -2.95 -33.10 26.47
CA ASN A 603 -2.64 -33.85 25.25
C ASN A 603 -2.29 -32.97 24.03
N LEU A 604 -1.55 -31.88 24.24
CA LEU A 604 -1.05 -31.00 23.18
C LEU A 604 0.46 -30.78 23.34
N TYR A 605 1.20 -30.79 22.23
CA TYR A 605 2.62 -30.47 22.19
C TYR A 605 2.83 -28.96 22.12
N SER A 606 3.86 -28.47 22.81
CA SER A 606 4.23 -27.06 22.80
C SER A 606 4.80 -26.64 21.44
N TYR A 607 4.14 -25.69 20.80
CA TYR A 607 4.68 -24.96 19.65
C TYR A 607 5.45 -23.72 20.06
N ASP A 608 5.33 -23.30 21.33
CA ASP A 608 5.81 -22.01 21.82
C ASP A 608 7.34 -21.94 21.86
N ASP A 609 7.98 -23.09 22.08
CA ASP A 609 9.43 -23.28 22.19
C ASP A 609 10.02 -24.20 21.10
N ALA A 610 9.24 -24.51 20.05
CA ALA A 610 9.75 -25.27 18.92
C ALA A 610 10.86 -24.50 18.15
N PRO A 611 11.81 -25.18 17.49
CA PRO A 611 12.77 -24.52 16.62
C PRO A 611 12.06 -23.82 15.45
N GLY A 612 12.39 -22.55 15.21
CA GLY A 612 11.77 -21.73 14.18
C GLY A 612 11.96 -20.23 14.39
N SER A 613 11.23 -19.45 13.61
CA SER A 613 11.25 -17.98 13.63
C SER A 613 10.38 -17.42 14.74
N TYR A 614 10.71 -16.24 15.28
CA TYR A 614 9.98 -15.68 16.41
C TYR A 614 9.05 -14.53 16.05
N GLY A 615 7.96 -14.41 16.81
CA GLY A 615 7.04 -13.28 16.80
C GLY A 615 7.03 -12.59 18.16
N ASN A 616 7.06 -11.26 18.18
CA ASN A 616 7.17 -10.43 19.39
C ASN A 616 5.82 -10.08 20.04
N THR A 617 4.81 -10.95 19.91
CA THR A 617 3.44 -10.68 20.39
C THR A 617 3.39 -10.33 21.89
N GLN A 618 4.24 -10.94 22.73
CA GLN A 618 4.32 -10.61 24.16
C GLN A 618 4.79 -9.17 24.39
N ASP A 619 5.86 -8.74 23.71
CA ASP A 619 6.40 -7.38 23.81
C ASP A 619 5.42 -6.35 23.27
N GLN A 620 4.75 -6.64 22.14
CA GLN A 620 3.68 -5.81 21.59
C GLN A 620 2.53 -5.64 22.59
N PHE A 621 2.11 -6.73 23.25
CA PHE A 621 1.03 -6.70 24.22
C PHE A 621 1.41 -5.94 25.50
N VAL A 622 2.60 -6.20 26.05
CA VAL A 622 3.12 -5.50 27.23
C VAL A 622 3.31 -4.01 26.95
N THR A 623 3.85 -3.64 25.79
CA THR A 623 3.99 -2.25 25.36
C THR A 623 2.62 -1.58 25.25
N SER A 624 1.64 -2.26 24.67
CA SER A 624 0.27 -1.74 24.52
C SER A 624 -0.43 -1.53 25.87
N LEU A 625 -0.22 -2.42 26.84
CA LEU A 625 -0.81 -2.30 28.18
C LEU A 625 -0.11 -1.26 29.06
N ASN A 626 1.21 -1.11 28.94
CA ASN A 626 2.02 -0.18 29.74
C ASN A 626 2.09 1.23 29.15
N ALA A 627 1.60 1.45 27.92
CA ALA A 627 1.53 2.78 27.32
C ALA A 627 0.50 3.66 28.06
N GLY A 628 0.93 4.26 29.19
CA GLY A 628 0.09 5.10 30.06
C GLY A 628 -0.55 6.31 29.36
N ASP A 629 0.03 6.74 28.24
CA ASP A 629 -0.43 7.87 27.43
C ASP A 629 -1.57 7.53 26.45
N ASN A 630 -1.77 6.25 26.10
CA ASN A 630 -2.71 5.85 25.05
C ASN A 630 -4.08 5.41 25.60
N ASN A 631 -4.14 4.92 26.83
CA ASN A 631 -5.35 4.24 27.31
C ASN A 631 -5.95 4.82 28.60
N GLY A 632 -5.30 5.79 29.27
CA GLY A 632 -5.77 6.32 30.56
C GLY A 632 -5.78 5.28 31.71
N PHE A 633 -5.10 4.15 31.52
CA PHE A 633 -4.99 3.05 32.47
C PHE A 633 -3.55 2.94 32.99
N ALA A 634 -3.39 2.69 34.29
CA ALA A 634 -2.10 2.27 34.86
C ALA A 634 -1.99 0.74 34.75
N GLY A 635 -1.35 0.27 33.68
CA GLY A 635 -0.95 -1.13 33.54
C GLY A 635 0.37 -1.40 34.27
N ASP A 636 0.46 -2.56 34.93
CA ASP A 636 1.72 -3.17 35.36
C ASP A 636 1.80 -4.54 34.68
N ALA A 637 2.27 -4.52 33.43
CA ALA A 637 2.44 -5.71 32.59
C ALA A 637 3.92 -6.01 32.38
N SER A 638 4.28 -7.29 32.46
CA SER A 638 5.63 -7.80 32.27
C SER A 638 5.59 -9.07 31.41
N TYR A 639 6.57 -9.20 30.53
CA TYR A 639 6.81 -10.40 29.74
C TYR A 639 7.85 -11.33 30.39
N PHE A 640 8.33 -11.07 31.63
CA PHE A 640 9.35 -11.90 32.32
C PHE A 640 10.59 -12.25 31.49
N ASN A 641 11.17 -11.26 30.80
CA ASN A 641 12.28 -11.50 29.86
C ASN A 641 11.93 -12.37 28.63
N HIS A 642 10.66 -12.76 28.46
CA HIS A 642 10.15 -13.52 27.33
C HIS A 642 9.41 -12.64 26.29
N LYS A 643 10.16 -11.77 25.60
CA LYS A 643 9.63 -10.82 24.60
C LYS A 643 8.93 -11.45 23.38
N ALA A 644 9.24 -12.71 23.08
CA ALA A 644 8.81 -13.39 21.87
C ALA A 644 8.54 -14.89 22.10
N HIS A 645 7.90 -15.53 21.13
CA HIS A 645 7.64 -16.98 21.03
C HIS A 645 7.99 -17.48 19.63
N ASN A 646 8.11 -18.79 19.46
CA ASN A 646 8.17 -19.39 18.13
C ASN A 646 6.84 -19.16 17.38
N PHE A 647 6.92 -18.39 16.29
CA PHE A 647 5.79 -18.02 15.45
C PHE A 647 5.66 -18.97 14.25
N ILE A 648 6.74 -19.24 13.52
CA ILE A 648 6.74 -20.25 12.44
C ILE A 648 7.79 -21.31 12.74
N PRO A 649 7.36 -22.52 13.15
CA PRO A 649 8.28 -23.64 13.31
C PRO A 649 9.04 -23.93 12.01
N THR A 650 10.33 -24.27 12.09
CA THR A 650 11.16 -24.66 10.93
C THR A 650 10.52 -25.81 10.14
N VAL A 651 9.88 -26.76 10.85
CA VAL A 651 9.16 -27.88 10.22
C VAL A 651 7.98 -27.41 9.37
N SER A 652 7.32 -26.32 9.78
CA SER A 652 6.24 -25.67 9.04
C SER A 652 6.77 -24.88 7.85
N ALA A 653 7.85 -24.12 8.05
CA ALA A 653 8.49 -23.34 6.99
C ALA A 653 8.98 -24.20 5.82
N LEU A 654 9.47 -25.41 6.11
CA LEU A 654 10.01 -26.34 5.12
C LEU A 654 9.03 -27.45 4.67
N ASP A 655 7.78 -27.41 5.14
CA ASP A 655 6.73 -28.41 4.89
C ASP A 655 7.24 -29.87 5.01
N LEU A 656 7.88 -30.20 6.14
CA LEU A 656 8.48 -31.52 6.32
C LEU A 656 7.39 -32.62 6.43
N GLN A 657 7.50 -33.65 5.60
CA GLN A 657 6.51 -34.73 5.41
C GLN A 657 6.51 -35.81 6.50
N ASN A 658 7.30 -35.66 7.57
CA ASN A 658 7.42 -36.63 8.66
C ASN A 658 6.42 -36.38 9.82
N GLN A 659 5.28 -35.77 9.51
CA GLN A 659 4.31 -35.24 10.46
C GLN A 659 2.89 -35.73 10.07
N ASN A 660 2.08 -36.12 11.04
CA ASN A 660 0.67 -36.49 10.81
C ASN A 660 -0.26 -35.61 11.66
N TYR A 661 -1.46 -35.34 11.15
CA TYR A 661 -2.56 -34.86 11.97
C TYR A 661 -2.95 -35.99 12.93
N GLY A 662 -2.90 -35.73 14.23
CA GLY A 662 -3.38 -36.68 15.22
C GLY A 662 -4.90 -36.88 15.11
N PRO A 663 -5.45 -37.94 15.71
CA PRO A 663 -6.89 -38.25 15.67
C PRO A 663 -7.80 -37.14 16.27
N ALA A 664 -7.24 -36.15 16.96
CA ALA A 664 -7.95 -34.96 17.44
C ALA A 664 -7.98 -33.80 16.42
N GLY A 665 -7.52 -34.00 15.18
CA GLY A 665 -7.44 -32.96 14.16
C GLY A 665 -6.32 -31.94 14.37
N ASN A 666 -5.56 -32.08 15.47
CA ASN A 666 -4.41 -31.25 15.80
C ASN A 666 -3.18 -31.71 15.03
N TYR A 667 -2.38 -30.76 14.54
CA TYR A 667 -1.01 -31.07 14.12
C TYR A 667 -0.28 -31.50 15.40
N LEU A 668 -0.16 -32.81 15.58
CA LEU A 668 0.45 -33.44 16.75
C LEU A 668 1.63 -34.20 16.21
N SER A 669 2.68 -33.45 15.88
CA SER A 669 3.92 -34.10 15.57
C SER A 669 4.71 -34.29 16.86
N THR A 670 5.04 -35.55 17.14
CA THR A 670 6.12 -35.92 18.05
C THR A 670 7.50 -35.41 17.58
N ASN A 671 7.56 -34.78 16.40
CA ASN A 671 8.74 -34.37 15.64
C ASN A 671 8.78 -32.85 15.36
N LEU A 672 8.14 -31.99 16.19
CA LEU A 672 8.33 -30.53 16.10
C LEU A 672 9.79 -30.10 16.30
N TYR A 673 10.55 -30.96 16.99
CA TYR A 673 11.95 -30.81 17.33
C TYR A 673 12.84 -31.64 16.39
N VAL A 674 12.53 -31.71 15.10
CA VAL A 674 13.44 -32.38 14.15
C VAL A 674 14.71 -31.56 14.01
N ASN A 675 15.86 -32.22 14.19
CA ASN A 675 17.15 -31.63 13.83
C ASN A 675 17.28 -31.63 12.30
N VAL A 676 16.94 -30.50 11.69
CA VAL A 676 17.00 -30.28 10.24
C VAL A 676 18.44 -30.26 9.74
N ASP A 677 19.41 -29.83 10.55
CA ASP A 677 20.84 -29.90 10.20
C ASP A 677 21.25 -31.36 9.92
N ASN A 678 20.76 -32.33 10.70
CA ASN A 678 21.02 -33.76 10.47
C ASN A 678 20.27 -34.34 9.27
N GLN A 679 19.33 -33.61 8.68
CA GLN A 679 18.57 -34.03 7.51
C GLN A 679 19.09 -33.40 6.22
N ILE A 680 20.22 -32.71 6.31
CA ILE A 680 20.80 -31.86 5.28
C ILE A 680 22.23 -32.32 4.98
N THR A 681 22.61 -32.36 3.71
CA THR A 681 24.01 -32.55 3.31
C THR A 681 24.75 -31.20 3.28
N ASN A 682 26.03 -31.18 3.67
CA ASN A 682 26.90 -29.98 3.71
C ASN A 682 26.49 -28.89 4.73
N THR A 683 26.14 -29.26 5.96
CA THR A 683 25.75 -28.34 7.06
C THR A 683 26.74 -27.20 7.35
N SER A 684 28.03 -27.42 7.09
CA SER A 684 29.14 -26.46 7.25
C SER A 684 29.53 -25.73 5.96
N GLY A 685 28.97 -26.14 4.82
CA GLY A 685 29.12 -25.42 3.56
C GLY A 685 28.08 -24.31 3.45
N ILE A 686 28.49 -23.15 2.94
CA ILE A 686 27.60 -22.05 2.48
C ILE A 686 26.79 -22.49 1.23
N THR A 687 26.70 -23.80 1.00
CA THR A 687 26.14 -24.49 -0.15
C THR A 687 24.76 -25.01 0.20
N GLY A 688 23.72 -24.25 -0.21
CA GLY A 688 22.30 -24.59 -0.12
C GLY A 688 21.99 -26.07 0.01
N ASN A 689 21.34 -26.39 1.11
CA ASN A 689 21.34 -27.70 1.73
C ASN A 689 20.30 -28.61 1.05
N THR A 690 20.78 -29.57 0.28
CA THR A 690 19.93 -30.66 -0.25
C THR A 690 19.58 -31.58 0.90
N PHE A 691 18.29 -31.90 1.05
CA PHE A 691 17.84 -32.88 2.03
C PHE A 691 18.44 -34.26 1.73
N ILE A 692 18.92 -34.95 2.76
CA ILE A 692 19.45 -36.32 2.65
C ILE A 692 18.39 -37.27 2.08
N ASN A 693 17.12 -37.05 2.44
CA ASN A 693 15.97 -37.71 1.87
C ASN A 693 15.13 -36.71 1.08
N ALA A 694 15.10 -36.85 -0.25
CA ALA A 694 14.32 -35.99 -1.14
C ALA A 694 12.80 -36.04 -0.88
N GLY A 695 12.30 -37.11 -0.25
CA GLY A 695 10.89 -37.22 0.13
C GLY A 695 10.54 -36.52 1.46
N LEU A 696 11.52 -35.95 2.17
CA LEU A 696 11.30 -35.29 3.45
C LEU A 696 10.62 -33.92 3.29
N SER A 697 10.85 -33.23 2.18
CA SER A 697 10.30 -31.90 1.90
C SER A 697 9.97 -31.78 0.42
N PRO A 698 8.94 -31.02 0.04
CA PRO A 698 8.62 -30.71 -1.35
C PRO A 698 9.61 -29.72 -2.00
N PHE A 699 10.56 -29.16 -1.23
CA PHE A 699 11.57 -28.24 -1.74
C PHE A 699 12.81 -29.00 -2.24
N GLU A 700 13.27 -28.64 -3.44
CA GLU A 700 14.48 -29.21 -4.06
C GLU A 700 15.74 -28.86 -3.27
N ALA A 701 15.74 -27.69 -2.65
CA ALA A 701 16.79 -27.23 -1.76
C ALA A 701 16.19 -26.30 -0.71
N ALA A 702 16.74 -26.36 0.50
CA ALA A 702 16.33 -25.48 1.59
C ALA A 702 17.51 -24.82 2.27
N ILE A 703 17.23 -23.75 3.00
CA ILE A 703 18.16 -23.16 3.96
C ILE A 703 17.42 -22.85 5.26
N THR A 704 18.07 -23.19 6.37
CA THR A 704 17.67 -22.83 7.74
C THR A 704 18.86 -22.14 8.39
N ALA A 705 18.65 -21.42 9.49
CA ALA A 705 19.80 -21.00 10.28
C ALA A 705 20.45 -22.22 10.92
N THR A 706 21.76 -22.39 10.72
CA THR A 706 22.51 -23.56 11.22
C THR A 706 23.23 -23.27 12.52
N SER A 707 23.66 -24.35 13.17
CA SER A 707 24.36 -24.42 14.45
C SER A 707 25.61 -23.50 14.60
N ASN A 708 26.27 -23.13 13.49
CA ASN A 708 27.65 -22.60 13.48
C ASN A 708 27.79 -21.07 13.42
N ILE A 709 26.71 -20.27 13.53
CA ILE A 709 26.79 -18.82 13.26
C ILE A 709 26.07 -17.97 14.33
N THR A 710 26.74 -16.91 14.77
CA THR A 710 26.32 -15.98 15.83
C THR A 710 25.42 -14.83 15.35
N ASP A 711 25.39 -14.57 14.04
CA ASP A 711 24.61 -13.47 13.42
C ASP A 711 23.40 -14.00 12.65
N VAL A 712 22.45 -14.60 13.36
CA VAL A 712 21.17 -14.97 12.75
C VAL A 712 20.09 -14.02 13.23
N ASN A 713 19.54 -13.24 12.29
CA ASN A 713 18.30 -12.53 12.52
C ASN A 713 17.15 -13.56 12.49
N ASN A 714 16.62 -13.90 13.67
CA ASN A 714 15.59 -14.92 13.80
C ASN A 714 14.17 -14.34 13.89
N ASP A 715 14.05 -13.02 13.71
CA ASP A 715 12.78 -12.30 13.71
C ASP A 715 11.97 -12.68 12.47
N HIS A 716 10.71 -13.05 12.67
CA HIS A 716 9.81 -13.28 11.56
C HIS A 716 9.63 -11.97 10.77
N ASN A 717 9.81 -12.05 9.44
CA ASN A 717 9.92 -10.88 8.56
C ASN A 717 11.13 -9.97 8.85
N GLY A 718 12.15 -10.41 9.59
CA GLY A 718 13.39 -9.67 9.76
C GLY A 718 14.16 -9.44 8.44
N GLY A 719 15.13 -8.53 8.45
CA GLY A 719 16.02 -8.34 7.30
C GLY A 719 16.83 -9.60 6.98
N MET A 720 16.99 -9.89 5.68
CA MET A 720 17.63 -11.08 5.11
C MET A 720 19.04 -11.25 5.65
N SER A 721 19.37 -12.46 6.12
CA SER A 721 20.73 -12.80 6.60
C SER A 721 21.71 -13.01 5.44
N TRP A 722 23.01 -12.98 5.74
CA TRP A 722 24.07 -13.20 4.76
C TRP A 722 24.00 -14.59 4.10
N GLN A 723 23.60 -15.61 4.86
CA GLN A 723 23.50 -17.00 4.38
C GLN A 723 22.34 -17.17 3.42
N VAL A 724 21.18 -16.58 3.75
CA VAL A 724 20.02 -16.56 2.84
C VAL A 724 20.35 -15.77 1.58
N THR A 725 21.08 -14.65 1.72
CA THR A 725 21.56 -13.86 0.58
C THR A 725 22.44 -14.69 -0.36
N ASN A 726 23.45 -15.39 0.17
CA ASN A 726 24.33 -16.25 -0.62
C ASN A 726 23.60 -17.44 -1.24
N PHE A 727 22.65 -18.03 -0.51
CA PHE A 727 21.80 -19.09 -1.03
C PHE A 727 21.03 -18.61 -2.28
N LEU A 728 20.41 -17.44 -2.20
CA LEU A 728 19.67 -16.86 -3.33
C LEU A 728 20.59 -16.45 -4.48
N PHE A 729 21.75 -15.84 -4.21
CA PHE A 729 22.73 -15.56 -5.28
C PHE A 729 23.16 -16.83 -6.01
N ARG A 730 23.38 -17.92 -5.29
CA ARG A 730 23.74 -19.19 -5.94
C ARG A 730 22.59 -19.74 -6.79
N LYS A 731 21.35 -19.66 -6.33
CA LYS A 731 20.19 -20.16 -7.08
C LYS A 731 19.82 -19.30 -8.28
N LEU A 732 19.99 -17.98 -8.18
CA LEU A 732 19.55 -17.04 -9.20
C LEU A 732 20.69 -16.60 -10.14
N LEU A 733 21.92 -16.48 -9.64
CA LEU A 733 23.08 -16.03 -10.43
C LEU A 733 24.10 -17.14 -10.72
N ASN A 734 23.93 -18.33 -10.13
CA ASN A 734 24.89 -19.44 -10.23
C ASN A 734 26.33 -19.07 -9.78
N THR A 735 26.47 -18.18 -8.78
CA THR A 735 27.76 -17.77 -8.20
C THR A 735 27.72 -17.69 -6.65
N LEU A 736 28.86 -17.97 -6.00
CA LEU A 736 29.02 -17.93 -4.54
C LEU A 736 29.42 -16.56 -3.99
N ASN A 737 30.08 -15.76 -4.82
CA ASN A 737 30.52 -14.41 -4.50
C ASN A 737 30.21 -13.56 -5.72
N PRO A 738 28.99 -12.99 -5.82
CA PRO A 738 28.72 -12.06 -6.91
C PRO A 738 29.81 -10.99 -6.88
N ASN A 739 30.36 -10.69 -8.06
CA ASN A 739 31.47 -9.77 -8.19
C ASN A 739 31.03 -8.43 -7.58
N TYR A 740 31.58 -8.09 -6.42
CA TYR A 740 31.17 -6.89 -5.68
C TYR A 740 31.42 -5.62 -6.52
N ASP A 741 32.34 -5.68 -7.50
CA ASP A 741 32.60 -4.61 -8.45
C ASP A 741 31.43 -4.35 -9.42
N CYS A 742 30.45 -5.24 -9.52
CA CYS A 742 29.22 -4.96 -10.28
C CYS A 742 28.36 -3.90 -9.58
N ASN A 743 28.51 -3.75 -8.25
CA ASN A 743 27.97 -2.63 -7.47
C ASN A 743 28.89 -1.40 -7.45
N THR A 744 29.73 -1.19 -8.48
CA THR A 744 30.53 0.03 -8.61
C THR A 744 29.67 1.25 -8.31
N THR A 745 30.10 2.01 -7.30
CA THR A 745 29.31 3.11 -6.72
C THR A 745 28.81 4.04 -7.82
N GLY A 746 27.48 4.04 -8.02
CA GLY A 746 26.80 4.94 -8.93
C GLY A 746 26.28 4.33 -10.25
N PHE A 747 26.64 3.11 -10.68
CA PHE A 747 26.22 2.61 -12.02
C PHE A 747 24.70 2.72 -12.27
N CYS A 748 23.89 2.36 -11.27
CA CYS A 748 22.43 2.36 -11.32
C CYS A 748 21.80 3.75 -11.10
N ASN A 749 22.50 4.65 -10.40
CA ASN A 749 21.95 5.93 -9.94
C ASN A 749 22.52 7.15 -10.69
N LEU A 750 23.40 6.94 -11.68
CA LEU A 750 24.01 8.01 -12.46
C LEU A 750 23.19 8.36 -13.70
N THR A 751 23.24 9.63 -14.06
CA THR A 751 22.82 10.16 -15.36
C THR A 751 24.04 10.75 -16.08
N PRO A 752 24.83 9.91 -16.78
CA PRO A 752 25.88 10.36 -17.69
C PRO A 752 25.40 11.45 -18.65
N VAL A 753 26.22 12.47 -18.85
CA VAL A 753 25.94 13.59 -19.75
C VAL A 753 26.99 13.61 -20.85
N ILE A 754 26.53 13.61 -22.12
CA ILE A 754 27.39 13.74 -23.29
C ILE A 754 27.55 15.23 -23.62
N ASN A 755 28.70 15.80 -23.25
CA ASN A 755 29.07 17.19 -23.55
C ASN A 755 29.78 17.30 -24.89
N GLY A 756 29.59 18.42 -25.57
CA GLY A 756 30.11 18.68 -26.91
C GLY A 756 29.14 19.54 -27.70
N ASN A 757 29.61 20.08 -28.82
CA ASN A 757 28.82 20.98 -29.65
C ASN A 757 27.60 20.26 -30.24
N TYR A 758 26.58 21.03 -30.64
CA TYR A 758 25.43 20.47 -31.37
C TYR A 758 25.75 20.31 -32.87
N TYR A 759 26.67 21.13 -33.41
CA TYR A 759 27.17 21.04 -34.80
C TYR A 759 28.62 20.55 -34.87
N ILE A 760 28.94 19.74 -35.88
CA ILE A 760 30.31 19.33 -36.24
C ILE A 760 30.58 19.67 -37.71
N CYS A 761 31.42 20.67 -37.99
CA CYS A 761 31.67 21.11 -39.36
C CYS A 761 32.68 20.23 -40.10
N SER A 762 33.73 19.82 -39.40
CA SER A 762 34.79 18.93 -39.89
C SER A 762 35.20 17.93 -38.82
N SER A 763 35.55 18.40 -37.63
CA SER A 763 35.80 17.57 -36.45
C SER A 763 35.29 18.24 -35.17
N GLY A 764 35.07 17.45 -34.11
CA GLY A 764 34.58 17.95 -32.84
C GLY A 764 34.90 17.02 -31.67
N GLY A 765 35.28 17.58 -30.53
CA GLY A 765 35.53 16.84 -29.29
C GLY A 765 34.25 16.66 -28.46
N TYR A 766 34.06 15.46 -27.91
CA TYR A 766 32.94 15.13 -27.04
C TYR A 766 33.43 14.45 -25.77
N THR A 767 32.75 14.74 -24.66
CA THR A 767 33.13 14.26 -23.34
C THR A 767 31.91 13.73 -22.60
N ALA A 768 31.97 12.47 -22.15
CA ALA A 768 31.04 11.94 -21.16
C ALA A 768 31.46 12.33 -19.75
N THR A 769 30.57 12.98 -19.01
CA THR A 769 30.75 13.30 -17.58
C THR A 769 29.76 12.52 -16.72
N ASN A 770 29.97 12.49 -15.40
CA ASN A 770 29.18 11.71 -14.43
C ASN A 770 29.23 10.19 -14.68
N LEU A 771 30.42 9.70 -15.01
CA LEU A 771 30.68 8.27 -15.20
C LEU A 771 31.13 7.61 -13.88
N PRO A 772 30.70 6.37 -13.59
CA PRO A 772 31.17 5.61 -12.44
C PRO A 772 32.63 5.15 -12.62
N ARG A 773 33.27 4.72 -11.52
CA ARG A 773 34.60 4.09 -11.58
C ARG A 773 34.48 2.68 -12.17
N ALA A 774 35.50 2.23 -12.90
CA ALA A 774 35.64 0.85 -13.42
C ALA A 774 34.52 0.38 -14.37
N ILE A 775 34.28 1.12 -15.45
CA ILE A 775 33.38 0.72 -16.55
C ILE A 775 34.12 0.64 -17.88
N THR A 776 33.61 -0.19 -18.79
CA THR A 776 33.98 -0.13 -20.20
C THR A 776 33.09 0.88 -20.91
N ILE A 777 33.68 1.73 -21.75
CA ILE A 777 32.98 2.74 -22.53
C ILE A 777 33.05 2.37 -24.00
N SER A 778 31.94 2.49 -24.71
CA SER A 778 31.90 2.34 -26.16
C SER A 778 31.06 3.45 -26.75
N TRP A 779 31.59 4.10 -27.79
CA TRP A 779 30.87 5.09 -28.55
C TRP A 779 30.53 4.54 -29.92
N ARG A 780 29.39 4.96 -30.47
CA ARG A 780 29.05 4.70 -31.87
C ARG A 780 28.24 5.83 -32.48
N SER A 781 28.39 5.98 -33.79
CA SER A 781 27.44 6.69 -34.64
C SER A 781 26.26 5.75 -34.94
N LYS A 782 25.03 6.25 -34.80
CA LYS A 782 23.82 5.47 -35.05
C LYS A 782 23.57 5.29 -36.55
N TYR A 783 23.82 6.32 -37.36
CA TYR A 783 23.48 6.34 -38.79
C TYR A 783 24.68 6.52 -39.74
N GLY A 784 25.88 6.77 -39.24
CA GLY A 784 27.14 6.79 -39.99
C GLY A 784 27.58 8.14 -40.58
N TYR A 785 27.01 9.27 -40.16
CA TYR A 785 27.38 10.59 -40.70
C TYR A 785 28.69 11.15 -40.14
N PHE A 786 29.15 10.61 -39.01
CA PHE A 786 30.48 10.87 -38.46
C PHE A 786 31.19 9.56 -38.08
N SER A 787 32.51 9.59 -38.06
CA SER A 787 33.36 8.50 -37.57
C SER A 787 34.08 8.94 -36.30
N ILE A 788 34.39 7.99 -35.42
CA ILE A 788 35.18 8.23 -34.22
C ILE A 788 36.65 8.11 -34.63
N SER A 789 37.37 9.23 -34.61
CA SER A 789 38.75 9.32 -35.09
C SER A 789 39.78 9.12 -33.98
N GLY A 790 39.37 9.22 -32.71
CA GLY A 790 40.22 8.93 -31.55
C GLY A 790 39.45 8.88 -30.25
N GLY A 791 40.05 8.25 -29.23
CA GLY A 791 39.50 8.20 -27.87
C GLY A 791 38.43 7.13 -27.60
N GLN A 792 38.21 6.18 -28.54
CA GLN A 792 37.32 5.04 -28.30
C GLN A 792 37.76 4.28 -27.04
N GLY A 793 36.80 3.85 -26.22
CA GLY A 793 37.11 3.24 -24.92
C GLY A 793 37.32 4.24 -23.78
N THR A 794 37.35 5.55 -24.06
CA THR A 794 37.59 6.58 -23.05
C THR A 794 36.40 7.54 -22.91
N PRO A 795 36.33 8.34 -21.81
CA PRO A 795 35.30 9.37 -21.66
C PRO A 795 35.38 10.51 -22.68
N PHE A 796 36.49 10.63 -23.42
CA PHE A 796 36.76 11.72 -24.34
C PHE A 796 36.96 11.17 -25.75
N ILE A 797 36.15 11.59 -26.71
CA ILE A 797 36.30 11.17 -28.11
C ILE A 797 36.46 12.37 -29.02
N THR A 798 37.09 12.12 -30.16
CA THR A 798 37.07 13.03 -31.30
C THR A 798 36.26 12.41 -32.42
N LEU A 799 35.32 13.19 -32.96
CA LEU A 799 34.52 12.81 -34.12
C LEU A 799 35.04 13.53 -35.36
N ASN A 800 35.07 12.82 -36.49
CA ASN A 800 35.33 13.38 -37.81
C ASN A 800 34.08 13.23 -38.68
N LYS A 801 33.75 14.27 -39.42
CA LYS A 801 32.68 14.25 -40.43
C LYS A 801 32.98 13.19 -41.49
N VAL A 802 31.96 12.41 -41.84
CA VAL A 802 31.95 11.49 -42.99
C VAL A 802 31.00 12.03 -44.07
N ALA A 803 29.81 12.47 -43.67
CA ALA A 803 28.79 13.03 -44.56
C ALA A 803 27.98 14.15 -43.87
N ASP A 804 27.24 14.94 -44.64
CA ASP A 804 26.30 15.92 -44.11
C ASP A 804 24.99 15.23 -43.67
N GLY A 805 24.46 15.57 -42.49
CA GLY A 805 23.23 14.95 -41.99
C GLY A 805 22.96 15.18 -40.51
N VAL A 806 21.90 14.54 -40.01
CA VAL A 806 21.59 14.46 -38.57
C VAL A 806 21.90 13.04 -38.10
N ASP A 807 22.68 12.93 -37.03
CA ASP A 807 23.10 11.65 -36.48
C ASP A 807 22.94 11.62 -34.95
N VAL A 808 23.00 10.43 -34.37
CA VAL A 808 22.94 10.24 -32.92
C VAL A 808 24.25 9.59 -32.46
N LEU A 809 24.94 10.28 -31.56
CA LEU A 809 26.05 9.75 -30.79
C LEU A 809 25.50 8.92 -29.64
N GLU A 810 25.72 7.62 -29.70
CA GLU A 810 25.33 6.66 -28.68
C GLU A 810 26.56 6.33 -27.83
N LEU A 811 26.47 6.66 -26.54
CA LEU A 811 27.38 6.23 -25.49
C LEU A 811 26.82 4.97 -24.85
N THR A 812 27.55 3.87 -24.92
CA THR A 812 27.28 2.66 -24.15
C THR A 812 28.30 2.57 -23.02
N ILE A 813 27.82 2.48 -21.78
CA ILE A 813 28.64 2.14 -20.62
C ILE A 813 28.31 0.73 -20.16
N THR A 814 29.32 -0.05 -19.82
CA THR A 814 29.17 -1.44 -19.40
C THR A 814 29.90 -1.66 -18.08
N ASN A 815 29.20 -2.20 -17.08
CA ASN A 815 29.81 -2.56 -15.80
C ASN A 815 30.65 -3.84 -15.91
N ALA A 816 31.33 -4.22 -14.82
CA ALA A 816 32.15 -5.43 -14.75
C ALA A 816 31.36 -6.74 -14.98
N CYS A 817 30.03 -6.69 -14.89
CA CYS A 817 29.12 -7.82 -15.13
C CYS A 817 28.61 -7.90 -16.57
N GLY A 818 29.01 -6.99 -17.45
CA GLY A 818 28.52 -6.98 -18.84
C GLY A 818 27.14 -6.32 -19.01
N ILE A 819 26.57 -5.73 -17.94
CA ILE A 819 25.32 -4.96 -18.02
C ILE A 819 25.61 -3.60 -18.63
N SER A 820 24.84 -3.23 -19.65
CA SER A 820 25.08 -2.03 -20.45
C SER A 820 23.93 -1.03 -20.35
N ARG A 821 24.27 0.26 -20.24
CA ARG A 821 23.33 1.38 -20.37
C ARG A 821 23.69 2.22 -21.57
N LYS A 822 22.65 2.75 -22.23
CA LYS A 822 22.81 3.59 -23.42
C LYS A 822 22.34 5.02 -23.15
N PHE A 823 23.16 5.97 -23.58
CA PHE A 823 22.86 7.39 -23.55
C PHE A 823 23.04 7.95 -24.97
N GLU A 824 22.12 8.79 -25.39
CA GLU A 824 22.08 9.30 -26.77
C GLU A 824 22.19 10.83 -26.77
N LYS A 825 22.92 11.36 -27.75
CA LYS A 825 22.94 12.79 -28.08
C LYS A 825 22.80 12.97 -29.58
N GLU A 826 21.83 13.78 -29.99
CA GLU A 826 21.69 14.20 -31.38
C GLU A 826 22.81 15.19 -31.75
N ILE A 827 23.38 15.00 -32.94
CA ILE A 827 24.45 15.81 -33.53
C ILE A 827 24.09 16.14 -34.98
N LYS A 828 24.29 17.40 -35.36
CA LYS A 828 24.21 17.83 -36.76
C LYS A 828 25.61 17.87 -37.37
N VAL A 829 25.82 17.09 -38.42
CA VAL A 829 27.11 16.99 -39.11
C VAL A 829 27.10 17.86 -40.37
N GLY A 830 28.07 18.77 -40.43
CA GLY A 830 28.37 19.66 -41.53
C GLY A 830 27.24 20.62 -41.89
N GLY A 831 27.11 20.89 -43.18
CA GLY A 831 26.13 21.80 -43.74
C GLY A 831 24.78 21.11 -43.88
N THR A 832 24.13 20.80 -42.76
CA THR A 832 22.83 20.12 -42.79
C THR A 832 21.84 20.93 -43.61
N PRO A 833 21.20 20.34 -44.64
CA PRO A 833 20.30 21.08 -45.52
C PRO A 833 19.15 21.73 -44.75
N VAL A 834 18.66 22.86 -45.27
CA VAL A 834 17.45 23.47 -44.73
C VAL A 834 16.28 22.50 -44.92
N THR A 835 15.66 22.12 -43.81
CA THR A 835 14.45 21.27 -43.84
C THR A 835 13.21 22.15 -43.77
N PHE A 836 12.20 21.81 -44.56
CA PHE A 836 10.91 22.51 -44.56
C PHE A 836 9.95 21.82 -43.60
N LEU A 837 9.05 22.59 -43.00
CA LEU A 837 7.93 22.02 -42.26
C LEU A 837 7.12 21.12 -43.22
N PRO A 838 6.68 19.92 -42.77
CA PRO A 838 6.03 18.95 -43.63
C PRO A 838 4.77 19.55 -44.29
N TYR A 839 4.87 19.75 -45.59
CA TYR A 839 3.82 20.35 -46.41
C TYR A 839 3.19 19.25 -47.28
N GLY A 840 1.89 18.99 -47.09
CA GLY A 840 1.14 18.09 -47.97
C GLY A 840 0.96 18.72 -49.36
N PRO A 841 0.54 17.97 -50.39
CA PRO A 841 0.39 18.56 -51.72
C PRO A 841 -0.74 19.61 -51.70
N ALA A 842 -0.45 20.81 -52.22
CA ALA A 842 -1.35 21.95 -52.22
C ALA A 842 -2.52 21.73 -53.18
N CYS A 843 -3.69 22.25 -52.82
CA CYS A 843 -4.90 22.18 -53.63
C CYS A 843 -5.09 23.45 -54.47
N SER A 844 -4.70 24.60 -53.91
CA SER A 844 -4.74 25.91 -54.54
C SER A 844 -3.71 26.84 -53.88
N PHE A 845 -3.36 27.93 -54.56
CA PHE A 845 -2.60 29.04 -53.98
C PHE A 845 -3.58 30.12 -53.43
N PRO A 846 -3.16 31.01 -52.51
CA PRO A 846 -1.82 31.15 -51.94
C PRO A 846 -1.54 30.13 -50.82
N ILE A 847 -0.26 29.78 -50.65
CA ILE A 847 0.21 28.90 -49.57
C ILE A 847 1.41 29.53 -48.88
N THR A 848 1.55 29.36 -47.57
CA THR A 848 2.80 29.74 -46.89
C THR A 848 3.67 28.51 -46.68
N LEU A 849 4.90 28.58 -47.16
CA LEU A 849 5.92 27.59 -46.91
C LEU A 849 6.87 28.10 -45.84
N CYS A 850 7.15 27.28 -44.84
CA CYS A 850 8.08 27.60 -43.76
C CYS A 850 9.19 26.57 -43.66
N ALA A 851 10.41 27.04 -43.42
CA ALA A 851 11.56 26.23 -43.06
C ALA A 851 11.72 26.13 -41.54
N ASN A 852 12.29 25.01 -41.06
CA ASN A 852 12.67 24.87 -39.66
C ASN A 852 13.76 25.89 -39.33
N PRO A 853 13.57 26.75 -38.32
CA PRO A 853 14.58 27.71 -37.91
C PRO A 853 15.89 27.04 -37.53
N ILE A 854 17.01 27.58 -38.04
CA ILE A 854 18.36 27.18 -37.66
C ILE A 854 18.88 28.16 -36.59
N PRO A 855 19.12 27.71 -35.34
CA PRO A 855 19.69 28.55 -34.29
C PRO A 855 21.04 29.14 -34.73
N GLY A 856 21.26 30.43 -34.47
CA GLY A 856 22.51 31.13 -34.80
C GLY A 856 22.63 31.64 -36.24
N SER A 857 21.68 31.32 -37.13
CA SER A 857 21.66 31.86 -38.50
C SER A 857 21.49 33.38 -38.52
N THR A 858 22.34 34.07 -39.28
CA THR A 858 22.29 35.53 -39.51
C THR A 858 21.86 35.91 -40.93
N TYR A 859 21.85 34.96 -41.86
CA TYR A 859 21.57 35.15 -43.27
C TYR A 859 20.42 34.26 -43.75
N ARG A 860 19.43 34.82 -44.44
CA ARG A 860 18.29 34.09 -45.03
C ARG A 860 17.89 34.72 -46.35
N GLN A 861 17.89 33.92 -47.42
CA GLN A 861 17.51 34.36 -48.75
C GLN A 861 16.67 33.29 -49.44
N TRP A 862 15.45 33.67 -49.82
CA TRP A 862 14.56 32.82 -50.59
C TRP A 862 14.78 33.01 -52.10
N THR A 863 14.70 31.90 -52.82
CA THR A 863 14.70 31.84 -54.28
C THR A 863 13.52 30.98 -54.72
N LEU A 864 12.62 31.55 -55.50
CA LEU A 864 11.43 30.88 -56.03
C LEU A 864 11.60 30.61 -57.51
N GLN A 865 11.42 29.36 -57.92
CA GLN A 865 11.36 28.96 -59.32
C GLN A 865 9.90 28.87 -59.75
N THR A 866 9.55 29.62 -60.80
CA THR A 866 8.22 29.64 -61.41
C THR A 866 8.27 29.18 -62.85
N SER A 867 7.10 28.98 -63.48
CA SER A 867 7.01 28.71 -64.92
C SER A 867 7.58 29.84 -65.80
N GLY A 868 7.63 31.07 -65.29
CA GLY A 868 8.17 32.25 -66.00
C GLY A 868 9.63 32.58 -65.66
N GLY A 869 10.32 31.77 -64.86
CA GLY A 869 11.71 31.99 -64.44
C GLY A 869 11.89 32.04 -62.92
N THR A 870 13.09 32.46 -62.49
CA THR A 870 13.50 32.47 -61.08
C THR A 870 13.38 33.89 -60.49
N THR A 871 12.79 34.00 -59.31
CA THR A 871 12.64 35.27 -58.56
C THR A 871 13.26 35.16 -57.18
N ASN A 872 13.88 36.24 -56.68
CA ASN A 872 14.52 36.31 -55.37
C ASN A 872 13.79 37.34 -54.48
N PRO A 873 12.71 36.94 -53.79
CA PRO A 873 11.95 37.84 -52.92
C PRO A 873 12.80 38.34 -51.73
N SER A 874 12.69 39.63 -51.43
CA SER A 874 13.42 40.30 -50.34
C SER A 874 12.76 40.04 -48.98
N THR A 875 12.89 38.81 -48.47
CA THR A 875 12.41 38.43 -47.14
C THR A 875 13.48 37.68 -46.37
N SER A 876 13.71 38.09 -45.12
CA SER A 876 14.60 37.44 -44.15
C SER A 876 13.84 36.52 -43.19
N SER A 877 12.58 36.21 -43.50
CA SER A 877 11.71 35.33 -42.71
C SER A 877 12.02 33.85 -42.97
N TRP A 878 11.78 33.00 -41.96
CA TRP A 878 11.74 31.54 -42.11
C TRP A 878 10.53 31.04 -42.91
N CYS A 879 9.59 31.94 -43.23
CA CYS A 879 8.37 31.63 -43.97
C CYS A 879 8.18 32.55 -45.18
N ILE A 880 7.60 32.01 -46.26
CA ILE A 880 7.29 32.73 -47.49
C ILE A 880 5.90 32.38 -48.05
N ASN A 881 5.18 33.39 -48.54
CA ASN A 881 3.89 33.22 -49.22
C ASN A 881 4.09 33.00 -50.73
N LEU A 882 3.45 31.97 -51.28
CA LEU A 882 3.51 31.56 -52.68
C LEU A 882 2.14 31.78 -53.33
N ASN A 883 2.07 32.46 -54.47
CA ASN A 883 0.80 33.07 -54.91
C ASN A 883 0.12 32.45 -56.14
N SER A 884 0.77 31.64 -56.98
CA SER A 884 0.08 30.92 -58.08
C SER A 884 0.98 30.10 -59.01
N SER A 885 2.29 30.37 -59.05
CA SER A 885 3.18 29.86 -60.12
C SER A 885 4.47 29.20 -59.63
N THR A 886 4.65 29.02 -58.32
CA THR A 886 5.88 28.47 -57.74
C THR A 886 5.94 26.95 -57.88
N LEU A 887 6.94 26.45 -58.60
CA LEU A 887 7.22 25.02 -58.78
C LEU A 887 8.19 24.50 -57.70
N ARG A 888 9.13 25.36 -57.28
CA ARG A 888 10.14 25.04 -56.27
C ARG A 888 10.50 26.29 -55.50
N ALA A 889 10.57 26.18 -54.18
CA ALA A 889 11.08 27.22 -53.30
C ALA A 889 12.38 26.73 -52.67
N THR A 890 13.41 27.56 -52.69
CA THR A 890 14.72 27.28 -52.09
C THR A 890 15.00 28.34 -51.04
N LEU A 891 15.44 27.93 -49.86
CA LEU A 891 15.95 28.83 -48.83
C LEU A 891 17.46 28.59 -48.70
N ASN A 892 18.24 29.65 -48.93
CA ASN A 892 19.66 29.72 -48.62
C ASN A 892 19.82 30.41 -47.28
N THR A 893 20.60 29.83 -46.39
CA THR A 893 20.86 30.37 -45.05
C THR A 893 22.25 29.98 -44.60
N ASP A 894 22.63 30.34 -43.38
CA ASP A 894 23.91 30.03 -42.76
C ASP A 894 23.69 29.23 -41.47
N ASN A 895 24.63 28.35 -41.16
CA ASN A 895 24.77 27.74 -39.85
C ASN A 895 26.23 27.88 -39.37
N GLU A 896 26.55 27.31 -38.21
CA GLU A 896 27.92 27.33 -37.66
C GLU A 896 28.98 26.71 -38.59
N CYS A 897 28.56 25.96 -39.61
CA CYS A 897 29.41 25.31 -40.61
C CYS A 897 29.43 26.00 -41.98
N GLY A 898 28.80 27.17 -42.11
CA GLY A 898 28.77 27.98 -43.32
C GLY A 898 27.41 28.01 -44.00
N PHE A 899 27.40 28.33 -45.30
CA PHE A 899 26.14 28.46 -46.06
C PHE A 899 25.53 27.10 -46.37
N VAL A 900 24.23 26.97 -46.11
CA VAL A 900 23.41 25.80 -46.38
C VAL A 900 22.20 26.19 -47.19
N SER A 901 21.70 25.25 -47.99
CA SER A 901 20.49 25.45 -48.78
C SER A 901 19.56 24.26 -48.63
N GLY A 902 18.28 24.51 -48.79
CA GLY A 902 17.28 23.45 -48.95
C GLY A 902 16.23 23.91 -49.94
N SER A 903 15.64 22.94 -50.65
CA SER A 903 14.53 23.23 -51.56
C SER A 903 13.33 22.33 -51.29
N GLN A 904 12.14 22.93 -51.37
CA GLN A 904 10.87 22.22 -51.41
C GLN A 904 10.27 22.33 -52.81
N ARG A 905 9.92 21.20 -53.42
CA ARG A 905 9.05 21.18 -54.60
C ARG A 905 7.60 21.33 -54.15
N ILE A 906 6.86 22.17 -54.86
CA ILE A 906 5.43 22.38 -54.63
C ILE A 906 4.68 21.52 -55.63
N TYR A 907 3.91 20.56 -55.13
CA TYR A 907 3.03 19.73 -55.95
C TYR A 907 1.60 20.21 -55.77
N LEU A 908 0.96 20.64 -56.86
CA LEU A 908 -0.49 20.84 -56.90
C LEU A 908 -1.17 19.51 -57.24
N GLN A 909 -2.18 19.14 -56.45
CA GLN A 909 -3.02 17.97 -56.71
C GLN A 909 -4.50 18.38 -56.72
N PRO A 910 -5.36 17.72 -57.53
CA PRO A 910 -6.80 17.86 -57.40
C PRO A 910 -7.24 17.43 -56.00
N CYS A 911 -8.02 18.26 -55.30
CA CYS A 911 -8.45 17.96 -53.93
C CYS A 911 -9.97 18.05 -53.81
N ALA A 912 -10.59 16.99 -53.29
CA ALA A 912 -12.01 17.02 -52.91
C ALA A 912 -12.32 17.97 -51.73
N PHE A 913 -11.30 18.33 -50.94
CA PHE A 913 -11.43 19.24 -49.78
C PHE A 913 -10.24 20.21 -49.67
N GLY A 914 -10.53 21.48 -49.40
CA GLY A 914 -9.56 22.55 -49.09
C GLY A 914 -9.63 22.99 -47.64
N VAL A 915 -8.49 23.37 -47.04
CA VAL A 915 -8.40 23.99 -45.71
C VAL A 915 -7.59 25.28 -45.85
N SER A 916 -8.20 26.43 -45.60
CA SER A 916 -7.60 27.75 -45.85
C SER A 916 -8.09 28.83 -44.88
N PRO A 917 -7.26 29.79 -44.43
CA PRO A 917 -5.83 29.90 -44.70
C PRO A 917 -5.04 28.81 -43.96
N ASN A 918 -3.96 28.36 -44.58
CA ASN A 918 -3.05 27.39 -44.00
C ASN A 918 -1.61 27.79 -44.35
N PRO A 919 -0.87 28.43 -43.42
CA PRO A 919 -1.10 28.54 -41.99
C PRO A 919 -2.29 29.41 -41.57
N ALA A 920 -2.92 29.02 -40.48
CA ALA A 920 -4.05 29.68 -39.85
C ALA A 920 -3.60 30.53 -38.66
N GLN A 921 -4.20 31.71 -38.49
CA GLN A 921 -4.01 32.52 -37.28
C GLN A 921 -5.05 32.16 -36.22
N ASN A 922 -6.31 32.53 -36.49
CA ASN A 922 -7.42 32.37 -35.56
C ASN A 922 -8.60 31.60 -36.16
N HIS A 923 -8.74 31.58 -37.50
CA HIS A 923 -9.84 30.92 -38.19
C HIS A 923 -9.34 30.15 -39.41
N ILE A 924 -10.04 29.05 -39.72
CA ILE A 924 -9.89 28.30 -40.97
C ILE A 924 -11.26 28.06 -41.60
N THR A 925 -11.27 28.00 -42.92
CA THR A 925 -12.39 27.55 -43.73
C THR A 925 -12.05 26.18 -44.31
N ILE A 926 -12.96 25.23 -44.17
CA ILE A 926 -12.95 23.96 -44.88
C ILE A 926 -13.94 24.06 -46.03
N THR A 927 -13.49 23.83 -47.26
CA THR A 927 -14.34 23.78 -48.46
C THR A 927 -14.32 22.37 -49.05
N ALA A 928 -15.46 21.92 -49.57
CA ALA A 928 -15.60 20.70 -50.34
C ALA A 928 -15.86 21.05 -51.82
N GLU A 929 -15.10 20.48 -52.74
CA GLU A 929 -15.28 20.65 -54.18
C GLU A 929 -15.89 19.38 -54.78
N ASN A 930 -16.96 19.53 -55.58
CA ASN A 930 -17.73 18.40 -56.11
C ASN A 930 -16.84 17.45 -56.95
N ASN A 931 -16.94 16.16 -56.67
CA ASN A 931 -16.24 15.13 -57.43
C ASN A 931 -17.12 14.69 -58.62
N THR A 932 -16.74 15.01 -59.86
CA THR A 932 -17.41 14.48 -61.05
C THR A 932 -17.07 13.00 -61.21
N VAL A 933 -18.02 12.10 -60.90
CA VAL A 933 -17.88 10.66 -61.14
C VAL A 933 -18.63 10.29 -62.41
N SER A 934 -17.94 9.83 -63.45
CA SER A 934 -18.59 9.23 -64.61
C SER A 934 -19.00 7.79 -64.26
N SER A 935 -20.31 7.52 -64.16
CA SER A 935 -20.80 6.15 -63.94
C SER A 935 -20.74 5.37 -65.26
N ALA A 936 -19.91 4.32 -65.30
CA ALA A 936 -19.93 3.34 -66.37
C ALA A 936 -21.14 2.39 -66.20
N THR A 937 -22.32 2.78 -66.68
CA THR A 937 -23.39 1.84 -66.99
C THR A 937 -24.30 2.42 -68.08
N LYS A 938 -24.37 1.72 -69.22
CA LYS A 938 -25.21 2.07 -70.37
C LYS A 938 -26.68 1.94 -70.00
N THR A 939 -27.42 3.05 -70.02
CA THR A 939 -28.75 3.17 -70.64
C THR A 939 -28.98 4.64 -71.01
N ALA A 940 -29.75 4.85 -72.08
CA ALA A 940 -29.91 6.12 -72.75
C ALA A 940 -30.72 7.12 -71.90
N ASP A 941 -30.02 8.00 -71.18
CA ASP A 941 -30.42 9.40 -70.95
C ASP A 941 -29.24 10.18 -70.38
N ASN A 942 -28.92 11.34 -70.97
CA ASN A 942 -27.85 12.23 -70.54
C ASN A 942 -28.24 12.94 -69.23
N GLY A 943 -27.70 12.47 -68.10
CA GLY A 943 -27.74 13.18 -66.83
C GLY A 943 -26.45 12.99 -66.06
N VAL A 944 -25.59 14.02 -66.03
CA VAL A 944 -24.49 14.08 -65.04
C VAL A 944 -25.12 14.34 -63.69
N VAL A 945 -25.15 13.33 -62.81
CA VAL A 945 -25.60 13.51 -61.42
C VAL A 945 -24.39 13.92 -60.60
N THR A 946 -24.30 15.21 -60.29
CA THR A 946 -23.28 15.77 -59.40
C THR A 946 -23.82 15.72 -57.97
N GLU A 947 -23.45 14.68 -57.21
CA GLU A 947 -23.79 14.62 -55.78
C GLU A 947 -22.85 15.56 -54.98
N PRO A 948 -23.37 16.50 -54.17
CA PRO A 948 -22.53 17.40 -53.40
C PRO A 948 -21.78 16.66 -52.28
N LEU A 949 -20.49 16.97 -52.11
CA LEU A 949 -19.72 16.53 -50.95
C LEU A 949 -20.11 17.38 -49.73
N LEU A 950 -20.79 16.77 -48.77
CA LEU A 950 -21.32 17.44 -47.59
C LEU A 950 -20.48 17.09 -46.36
N ILE A 951 -19.99 18.10 -45.64
CA ILE A 951 -19.12 17.93 -44.48
C ILE A 951 -19.97 17.49 -43.28
N LYS A 952 -19.65 16.33 -42.70
CA LYS A 952 -20.37 15.75 -41.55
C LYS A 952 -19.62 15.89 -40.23
N ARG A 953 -18.30 15.69 -40.23
CA ARG A 953 -17.48 15.78 -39.01
C ARG A 953 -16.10 16.31 -39.34
N ILE A 954 -15.57 17.16 -38.48
CA ILE A 954 -14.19 17.65 -38.53
C ILE A 954 -13.51 17.29 -37.21
N VAL A 955 -12.33 16.69 -37.29
CA VAL A 955 -11.53 16.29 -36.13
C VAL A 955 -10.11 16.83 -36.29
N ILE A 956 -9.55 17.46 -35.26
CA ILE A 956 -8.20 17.99 -35.25
C ILE A 956 -7.36 17.21 -34.26
N TYR A 957 -6.23 16.68 -34.72
CA TYR A 957 -5.20 16.03 -33.92
C TYR A 957 -3.94 16.90 -33.89
N ASP A 958 -3.14 16.80 -32.83
CA ASP A 958 -1.78 17.34 -32.85
C ASP A 958 -0.80 16.43 -33.62
N ALA A 959 0.45 16.89 -33.78
CA ALA A 959 1.51 16.16 -34.46
C ALA A 959 1.86 14.79 -33.84
N SER A 960 1.50 14.55 -32.57
CA SER A 960 1.71 13.28 -31.87
C SER A 960 0.49 12.35 -31.98
N GLY A 961 -0.57 12.76 -32.69
CA GLY A 961 -1.80 11.99 -32.87
C GLY A 961 -2.84 12.17 -31.76
N ASN A 962 -2.62 13.07 -30.80
CA ASN A 962 -3.60 13.31 -29.74
C ASN A 962 -4.75 14.17 -30.27
N LEU A 963 -5.98 13.80 -29.90
CA LEU A 963 -7.18 14.54 -30.23
C LEU A 963 -7.17 15.92 -29.57
N ARG A 964 -7.39 16.98 -30.35
CA ARG A 964 -7.42 18.38 -29.88
C ARG A 964 -8.77 19.05 -30.04
N LYS A 965 -9.52 18.72 -31.09
CA LYS A 965 -10.85 19.30 -31.32
C LYS A 965 -11.72 18.36 -32.15
N THR A 966 -13.01 18.26 -31.85
CA THR A 966 -14.00 17.56 -32.67
C THR A 966 -15.20 18.46 -32.88
N ILE A 967 -15.67 18.56 -34.12
CA ILE A 967 -16.80 19.37 -34.51
C ILE A 967 -17.73 18.51 -35.37
N GLN A 968 -18.97 18.38 -34.91
CA GLN A 968 -20.04 17.75 -35.67
C GLN A 968 -20.72 18.83 -36.52
N CYS A 969 -20.78 18.60 -37.82
CA CYS A 969 -21.38 19.51 -38.78
C CYS A 969 -22.79 19.02 -39.14
N SER A 970 -23.67 19.92 -39.59
CA SER A 970 -25.06 19.59 -39.91
C SER A 970 -25.21 18.61 -41.09
N GLY A 971 -24.14 18.41 -41.88
CA GLY A 971 -24.16 17.50 -43.01
C GLY A 971 -24.90 18.05 -44.23
N VAL A 972 -25.16 19.36 -44.29
CA VAL A 972 -25.82 20.06 -45.42
C VAL A 972 -24.95 21.13 -46.10
N ASN A 973 -23.78 21.46 -45.54
CA ASN A 973 -22.89 22.48 -46.09
C ASN A 973 -21.67 21.88 -46.79
N SER A 974 -21.27 22.49 -47.91
CA SER A 974 -19.98 22.25 -48.61
C SER A 974 -18.87 23.21 -48.14
N ARG A 975 -19.17 24.10 -47.18
CA ARG A 975 -18.22 25.04 -46.57
C ARG A 975 -18.49 25.14 -45.07
N GLU A 976 -17.44 25.00 -44.26
CA GLU A 976 -17.50 25.12 -42.80
C GLU A 976 -16.38 26.04 -42.29
N GLU A 977 -16.68 26.90 -41.33
CA GLU A 977 -15.72 27.86 -40.76
C GLU A 977 -15.43 27.52 -39.29
N LEU A 978 -14.16 27.48 -38.94
CA LEU A 978 -13.67 26.98 -37.66
C LEU A 978 -12.80 28.02 -36.98
N ASN A 979 -13.09 28.34 -35.73
CA ASN A 979 -12.15 29.04 -34.86
C ASN A 979 -11.10 28.05 -34.34
N VAL A 980 -9.82 28.35 -34.59
CA VAL A 980 -8.64 27.61 -34.11
C VAL A 980 -7.74 28.46 -33.22
N GLY A 981 -8.21 29.64 -32.80
CA GLY A 981 -7.55 30.60 -31.91
C GLY A 981 -7.19 30.06 -30.53
N ASN A 982 -7.78 28.94 -30.11
CA ASN A 982 -7.50 28.29 -28.83
C ASN A 982 -6.43 27.18 -28.92
N LEU A 983 -5.94 26.87 -30.12
CA LEU A 983 -4.85 25.92 -30.32
C LEU A 983 -3.51 26.67 -30.34
N ASN A 984 -2.43 26.03 -29.91
CA ASN A 984 -1.10 26.64 -29.89
C ASN A 984 -0.52 26.74 -31.31
N ASN A 985 0.51 27.58 -31.49
CA ASN A 985 1.29 27.55 -32.73
C ASN A 985 1.90 26.15 -32.89
N GLY A 986 1.71 25.52 -34.06
CA GLY A 986 2.13 24.13 -34.25
C GLY A 986 1.48 23.44 -35.44
N PHE A 987 1.85 22.17 -35.64
CA PHE A 987 1.33 21.29 -36.68
C PHE A 987 0.17 20.43 -36.16
N TYR A 988 -0.88 20.35 -36.95
CA TYR A 988 -2.10 19.61 -36.66
C TYR A 988 -2.54 18.81 -37.89
N ILE A 989 -3.27 17.71 -37.65
CA ILE A 989 -3.94 16.93 -38.67
C ILE A 989 -5.44 17.16 -38.54
N VAL A 990 -6.08 17.64 -39.60
CA VAL A 990 -7.53 17.82 -39.69
C VAL A 990 -8.11 16.65 -40.50
N GLU A 991 -8.84 15.78 -39.82
CA GLU A 991 -9.65 14.74 -40.44
C GLU A 991 -11.05 15.28 -40.74
N ILE A 992 -11.43 15.26 -42.01
CA ILE A 992 -12.70 15.74 -42.53
C ILE A 992 -13.48 14.52 -43.00
N GLN A 993 -14.58 14.24 -42.34
CA GLN A 993 -15.52 13.20 -42.73
C GLN A 993 -16.70 13.82 -43.46
N SER A 994 -16.98 13.33 -44.66
CA SER A 994 -18.12 13.73 -45.49
C SER A 994 -19.17 12.63 -45.59
N ASN A 995 -20.21 12.88 -46.38
CA ASN A 995 -21.20 11.87 -46.78
C ASN A 995 -20.61 10.72 -47.62
N GLN A 996 -19.45 10.89 -48.27
CA GLN A 996 -18.89 9.91 -49.21
C GLN A 996 -17.51 9.38 -48.82
N SER A 997 -16.71 10.16 -48.09
CA SER A 997 -15.32 9.80 -47.75
C SER A 997 -14.80 10.53 -46.51
N THR A 998 -13.73 9.98 -45.92
CA THR A 998 -12.95 10.65 -44.88
C THR A 998 -11.58 10.99 -45.44
N VAL A 999 -11.16 12.25 -45.32
CA VAL A 999 -9.87 12.74 -45.82
C VAL A 999 -9.13 13.42 -44.68
N ARG A 1000 -7.81 13.19 -44.58
CA ARG A 1000 -6.93 13.92 -43.66
C ARG A 1000 -6.16 15.01 -44.40
N LYS A 1001 -6.11 16.19 -43.81
CA LYS A 1001 -5.39 17.37 -44.31
C LYS A 1001 -4.51 17.95 -43.21
N ASN A 1002 -3.39 18.53 -43.60
CA ASN A 1002 -2.51 19.21 -42.64
C ASN A 1002 -3.08 20.59 -42.32
N LEU A 1003 -2.92 21.03 -41.08
CA LEU A 1003 -3.21 22.37 -40.62
C LEU A 1003 -2.01 22.89 -39.83
N ILE A 1004 -1.49 24.04 -40.24
CA ILE A 1004 -0.45 24.76 -39.50
C ILE A 1004 -1.13 25.93 -38.81
N ILE A 1005 -0.88 26.12 -37.53
CA ILE A 1005 -1.32 27.31 -36.78
C ILE A 1005 -0.09 28.15 -36.50
N GLN A 1006 -0.12 29.40 -36.94
CA GLN A 1006 0.98 30.35 -36.80
C GLN A 1006 0.42 31.75 -36.59
N ARG A 1007 0.47 32.20 -35.33
CA ARG A 1007 0.19 33.57 -34.91
C ARG A 1007 1.45 34.43 -34.88
#